data_AF-A0A0W0VIV1-F1
#
_entry.id   AF-A0A0W0VIV1-F1
#
_cell.length_a   1.000
_cell.length_b   1.000
_cell.length_c   1.000
_cell.angle_alpha   90.00
_cell.angle_beta   90.00
_cell.angle_gamma   90.00
#
_symmetry.space_group_name_H-M   'P 1'
#
loop_
_entity.id
_entity.type
_entity.pdbx_description
1 polymer ?
#
loop_
_entity_poly.entity_id
_entity_poly.type
_entity_poly.pdbx_seq_one_letter_code
_entity_poly.pdbx_strand_id
1 'polypeptide(L)'
;MDKDDEQRLLSNIMFGRHVAELNPTSKHRISNPYIHSGAFYHRDDNLSGNLLDRLIREFKIDLQEKNRSIFIPVTLLENTPIIDIYKNFFPRIHPQIIQDKNHSVGFVVLPKHDSHNTQIIRVLRAAGLIASPWEIAINTQEKKDKTTIPKEITLDKNLPKTSEELSKSGIYDKLSFIARDPHHPTQKLAVCLQKILSNLPKNIRPEAIQRIACMVDMANTFYEYDYPKFAFSVYATIHEISLSLLEQKQTEDLEQGFSDFLTESRHTFDKALSIDSINIDKASFLACPAMSGTNAYMLAMKLALKMKTPSGKPPLVKVFKPSYFEFDYITKTTSSSDADIFVLSAGPIVNPEGLTPGIDINKFVKRNIIAAKRTKPVTLVVDATTALYKNLHLDPEVQKLIDEGKLSIIIHESHQKFGMIHTDQAQYGRMLAICSKEQFDSDVISEMQKLSRVDHAQHLDLRVGAYISSICGDTLEEIKEQHFSNGALLRNILTQTSLASRKVVKHKDMLSNLNELYFVTSTQKELRDASRGIIEKRDSFGHFGTALARVMDQIRLSPDASDDLDCLIQAAQIYLAHHFEPRDSLKLLSTYAKDAKNLSIPEQVIVTALANNVLATLAKINPSETLSLLFTLNNLMEQCDELKGRQYYNNIAKSYFEFRQKLINTYDVKKPREFFEVTKLLDDKNISLSSENLYKLSKNEFIRKVIIEHHKKLSNDALSAIIDLGDESLTRDQINLMIDNKNFCVSVEKIHSAVNDIVLSLKDDKNKHQSAVIHSKNYFNDCFNALEIFHKKPSKNSNGKNELIINLNLAKDNYCRDVLGKDRSISSQVARYVLKGVVNFIAGLTLGAAHYIHYKATGHALFFDKTNSQDKLEKLHHKMSHEINDDNSENVKPNNISL
;
A
#
# COMPACT_ATOMS: atom_id res chain seq x y z
N MET A 1 5.83 -9.69 35.16
CA MET A 1 4.62 -10.42 34.70
C MET A 1 4.83 -11.94 34.79
N ASP A 2 3.74 -12.70 34.97
CA ASP A 2 3.72 -14.15 35.21
C ASP A 2 4.14 -14.99 33.98
N LYS A 3 4.96 -16.02 34.20
CA LYS A 3 5.39 -17.00 33.19
C LYS A 3 4.33 -18.06 32.90
N ASP A 4 3.28 -18.14 33.71
CA ASP A 4 2.15 -19.05 33.50
C ASP A 4 0.95 -18.38 32.80
N ASP A 5 1.09 -17.14 32.32
CA ASP A 5 0.03 -16.46 31.55
C ASP A 5 -0.18 -17.15 30.19
N GLU A 6 -1.25 -17.97 30.09
CA GLU A 6 -1.69 -18.71 28.91
C GLU A 6 -2.18 -17.77 27.80
N GLN A 7 -2.88 -16.68 28.15
CA GLN A 7 -3.36 -15.68 27.18
C GLN A 7 -2.20 -15.03 26.43
N ARG A 8 -1.06 -14.84 27.10
CA ARG A 8 0.14 -14.28 26.46
C ARG A 8 0.77 -15.22 25.44
N LEU A 9 0.77 -16.53 25.70
CA LEU A 9 1.25 -17.52 24.72
C LEU A 9 0.33 -17.57 23.50
N LEU A 10 -0.97 -17.63 23.74
CA LEU A 10 -2.00 -17.58 22.70
C LEU A 10 -1.86 -16.31 21.86
N SER A 11 -1.74 -15.15 22.49
CA SER A 11 -1.51 -13.87 21.82
C SER A 11 -0.27 -13.91 20.91
N ASN A 12 0.86 -14.47 21.35
CA ASN A 12 2.06 -14.61 20.52
C ASN A 12 1.87 -15.56 19.31
N ILE A 13 1.07 -16.61 19.46
CA ILE A 13 0.80 -17.57 18.38
C ILE A 13 -0.15 -16.97 17.33
N MET A 14 -1.14 -16.22 17.80
CA MET A 14 -2.27 -15.73 17.00
C MET A 14 -2.03 -14.36 16.36
N PHE A 15 -1.37 -13.44 17.06
CA PHE A 15 -1.16 -12.07 16.58
C PHE A 15 -0.19 -12.04 15.39
N GLY A 16 -0.50 -11.29 14.34
CA GLY A 16 0.36 -11.22 13.15
C GLY A 16 -0.09 -12.13 12.00
N ARG A 17 -1.17 -12.91 12.19
CA ARG A 17 -1.72 -13.86 11.20
C ARG A 17 -2.73 -13.23 10.25
N HIS A 18 -2.78 -11.90 10.19
CA HIS A 18 -3.65 -11.17 9.28
C HIS A 18 -3.22 -11.39 7.81
N VAL A 19 -4.15 -11.37 6.85
CA VAL A 19 -3.84 -11.64 5.42
C VAL A 19 -2.76 -10.70 4.88
N ALA A 20 -2.83 -9.43 5.26
CA ALA A 20 -1.82 -8.43 4.93
C ALA A 20 -0.43 -8.69 5.53
N GLU A 21 -0.28 -9.59 6.50
CA GLU A 21 1.00 -9.87 7.17
C GLU A 21 1.61 -11.20 6.71
N LEU A 22 0.80 -12.10 6.17
CA LEU A 22 1.24 -13.40 5.63
C LEU A 22 2.07 -13.25 4.34
N ASN A 23 1.81 -12.22 3.53
CA ASN A 23 2.57 -11.99 2.30
C ASN A 23 4.02 -11.61 2.65
N PRO A 24 5.04 -12.36 2.17
CA PRO A 24 6.44 -12.08 2.46
C PRO A 24 6.92 -10.69 2.04
N THR A 25 6.24 -10.08 1.07
CA THR A 25 6.54 -8.75 0.51
C THR A 25 5.72 -7.63 1.12
N SER A 26 4.82 -7.92 2.07
CA SER A 26 3.99 -6.88 2.69
C SER A 26 4.81 -5.95 3.57
N LYS A 27 4.54 -4.65 3.43
CA LYS A 27 5.09 -3.58 4.29
C LYS A 27 4.57 -3.62 5.73
N HIS A 28 3.49 -4.38 5.99
CA HIS A 28 2.86 -4.51 7.31
C HIS A 28 3.25 -5.80 8.03
N ARG A 29 4.07 -6.66 7.41
CA ARG A 29 4.44 -7.96 7.96
C ARG A 29 5.11 -7.84 9.33
N ILE A 30 4.50 -8.48 10.34
CA ILE A 30 5.10 -8.68 11.65
C ILE A 30 5.97 -9.94 11.63
N SER A 31 7.10 -9.90 12.34
CA SER A 31 7.98 -11.05 12.53
C SER A 31 7.42 -12.02 13.57
N ASN A 32 6.41 -12.81 13.18
CA ASN A 32 5.89 -13.91 14.01
C ASN A 32 6.57 -15.26 13.62
N PRO A 33 7.29 -15.92 14.54
CA PRO A 33 8.00 -17.18 14.26
C PRO A 33 7.08 -18.39 14.02
N TYR A 34 5.79 -18.27 14.30
CA TYR A 34 4.77 -19.30 14.03
C TYR A 34 4.16 -19.18 12.63
N ILE A 35 4.53 -18.15 11.86
CA ILE A 35 4.09 -17.94 10.48
C ILE A 35 5.22 -18.40 9.55
N HIS A 36 5.03 -19.56 8.93
CA HIS A 36 6.00 -20.09 7.98
C HIS A 36 5.90 -19.35 6.62
N SER A 37 6.99 -19.32 5.84
CA SER A 37 7.08 -18.54 4.59
C SER A 37 6.09 -18.95 3.50
N GLY A 38 5.51 -20.15 3.61
CA GLY A 38 4.51 -20.65 2.69
C GLY A 38 3.08 -20.29 3.07
N ALA A 39 2.80 -19.86 4.31
CA ALA A 39 1.44 -19.71 4.82
C ALA A 39 0.57 -18.84 3.90
N PHE A 40 -0.58 -19.36 3.49
CA PHE A 40 -1.52 -18.68 2.61
C PHE A 40 -2.85 -18.48 3.32
N TYR A 41 -3.37 -17.25 3.37
CA TYR A 41 -4.75 -16.95 3.80
C TYR A 41 -5.07 -17.34 5.27
N HIS A 42 -6.29 -17.09 5.76
CA HIS A 42 -6.71 -17.32 7.16
C HIS A 42 -6.79 -18.80 7.59
N ARG A 43 -6.31 -19.72 6.74
CA ARG A 43 -6.18 -21.17 6.95
C ARG A 43 -4.71 -21.49 6.77
N ASP A 44 -4.12 -22.32 7.63
CA ASP A 44 -2.81 -22.88 7.28
C ASP A 44 -3.00 -23.99 6.24
N ASP A 45 -3.37 -23.60 5.02
CA ASP A 45 -3.70 -24.52 3.94
C ASP A 45 -2.51 -25.38 3.52
N ASN A 46 -1.28 -24.97 3.84
CA ASN A 46 -0.09 -25.79 3.55
C ASN A 46 0.09 -26.95 4.53
N LEU A 47 -0.67 -26.97 5.63
CA LEU A 47 -0.65 -28.05 6.61
C LEU A 47 0.78 -28.30 7.11
N SER A 48 1.48 -27.23 7.50
CA SER A 48 2.89 -27.30 7.83
C SER A 48 3.32 -26.26 8.87
N GLY A 49 4.53 -26.43 9.42
CA GLY A 49 5.14 -25.45 10.31
C GLY A 49 4.96 -25.74 11.80
N ASN A 50 5.61 -24.91 12.62
CA ASN A 50 5.78 -25.15 14.06
C ASN A 50 4.47 -25.25 14.83
N LEU A 51 3.42 -24.56 14.40
CA LEU A 51 2.12 -24.57 15.09
C LEU A 51 1.42 -25.93 14.91
N LEU A 52 1.36 -26.43 13.68
CA LEU A 52 0.79 -27.76 13.41
C LEU A 52 1.59 -28.87 14.08
N ASP A 53 2.92 -28.77 14.05
CA ASP A 53 3.82 -29.74 14.68
C ASP A 53 3.57 -29.87 16.19
N ARG A 54 3.26 -28.75 16.86
CA ARG A 54 2.88 -28.75 18.28
C ARG A 54 1.54 -29.41 18.50
N LEU A 55 0.52 -29.07 17.70
CA LEU A 55 -0.79 -29.73 17.79
C LEU A 55 -0.66 -31.26 17.61
N ILE A 56 0.14 -31.73 16.65
CA ILE A 56 0.38 -33.17 16.45
C ILE A 56 0.96 -33.84 17.72
N ARG A 57 1.85 -33.14 18.45
CA ARG A 57 2.42 -33.63 19.71
C ARG A 57 1.39 -33.70 20.84
N GLU A 58 0.46 -32.74 20.93
CA GLU A 58 -0.64 -32.79 21.90
C GLU A 58 -1.51 -34.04 21.74
N PHE A 59 -1.76 -34.43 20.49
CA PHE A 59 -2.48 -35.66 20.16
C PHE A 59 -1.64 -36.93 20.34
N LYS A 60 -0.39 -36.80 20.82
CA LYS A 60 0.55 -37.90 21.08
C LYS A 60 0.80 -38.79 19.84
N ILE A 61 0.74 -38.20 18.66
CA ILE A 61 0.99 -38.90 17.39
C ILE A 61 2.50 -39.13 17.27
N ASP A 62 2.89 -40.37 16.97
CA ASP A 62 4.30 -40.74 16.90
C ASP A 62 5.02 -40.19 15.64
N LEU A 63 6.35 -40.13 15.70
CA LEU A 63 7.20 -39.64 14.62
C LEU A 63 7.15 -40.53 13.36
N GLN A 64 6.90 -41.83 13.50
CA GLN A 64 6.83 -42.75 12.35
C GLN A 64 5.53 -42.54 11.56
N GLU A 65 4.41 -42.35 12.25
CA GLU A 65 3.10 -42.05 11.67
C GLU A 65 3.12 -40.67 10.99
N LYS A 66 3.69 -39.65 11.66
CA LYS A 66 3.96 -38.33 11.06
C LYS A 66 4.74 -38.42 9.74
N ASN A 67 5.69 -39.36 9.66
CA ASN A 67 6.49 -39.53 8.45
C ASN A 67 5.75 -40.25 7.31
N ARG A 68 4.75 -41.08 7.61
CA ARG A 68 3.99 -41.87 6.62
C ARG A 68 2.70 -41.18 6.13
N SER A 69 2.14 -40.30 6.94
CA SER A 69 0.83 -39.69 6.70
C SER A 69 0.87 -38.17 6.65
N ILE A 70 -0.15 -37.58 6.05
CA ILE A 70 -0.50 -36.16 6.07
C ILE A 70 -1.59 -36.00 7.12
N PHE A 71 -1.42 -35.03 8.01
CA PHE A 71 -2.37 -34.71 9.08
C PHE A 71 -3.03 -33.38 8.77
N ILE A 72 -4.34 -33.41 8.54
CA ILE A 72 -5.14 -32.22 8.24
C ILE A 72 -5.89 -31.83 9.51
N PRO A 73 -5.58 -30.69 10.16
CA PRO A 73 -6.33 -30.23 11.31
C PRO A 73 -7.70 -29.75 10.85
N VAL A 74 -8.74 -30.22 11.52
CA VAL A 74 -10.13 -30.02 11.15
C VAL A 74 -10.95 -29.63 12.36
N THR A 75 -11.80 -28.62 12.22
CA THR A 75 -12.75 -28.22 13.26
C THR A 75 -13.84 -29.28 13.39
N LEU A 76 -14.11 -29.73 14.62
CA LEU A 76 -15.16 -30.70 14.91
C LEU A 76 -16.48 -29.97 15.14
N LEU A 77 -17.36 -30.02 14.15
CA LEU A 77 -18.69 -29.40 14.20
C LEU A 77 -19.79 -30.44 14.33
N GLU A 78 -20.78 -30.16 15.17
CA GLU A 78 -22.00 -30.95 15.34
C GLU A 78 -22.94 -30.77 14.14
N ASN A 79 -23.08 -29.55 13.60
CA ASN A 79 -23.90 -29.36 12.41
C ASN A 79 -23.26 -29.86 11.11
N THR A 80 -21.93 -29.89 11.03
CA THR A 80 -21.23 -30.38 9.83
C THR A 80 -20.20 -31.44 10.21
N PRO A 81 -20.63 -32.63 10.68
CA PRO A 81 -19.71 -33.67 11.10
C PRO A 81 -18.84 -34.15 9.93
N ILE A 82 -17.55 -34.30 10.16
CA ILE A 82 -16.58 -34.74 9.15
C ILE A 82 -16.95 -36.11 8.58
N ILE A 83 -17.52 -36.98 9.41
CA ILE A 83 -17.96 -38.30 8.98
C ILE A 83 -19.05 -38.22 7.91
N ASP A 84 -19.92 -37.20 7.95
CA ASP A 84 -20.97 -37.00 6.96
C ASP A 84 -20.40 -36.49 5.64
N ILE A 85 -19.34 -35.66 5.69
CA ILE A 85 -18.57 -35.27 4.50
C ILE A 85 -18.01 -36.51 3.80
N TYR A 86 -17.37 -37.41 4.55
CA TYR A 86 -16.82 -38.64 3.99
C TYR A 86 -17.90 -39.54 3.39
N LYS A 87 -19.01 -39.77 4.10
CA LYS A 87 -20.13 -40.56 3.58
C LYS A 87 -20.68 -39.98 2.27
N ASN A 88 -20.76 -38.65 2.16
CA ASN A 88 -21.37 -37.98 1.02
C ASN A 88 -20.44 -37.89 -0.21
N PHE A 89 -19.16 -37.58 0.00
CA PHE A 89 -18.21 -37.32 -1.07
C PHE A 89 -17.26 -38.49 -1.36
N PHE A 90 -17.02 -39.35 -0.37
CA PHE A 90 -16.04 -40.44 -0.43
C PHE A 90 -16.61 -41.76 0.12
N PRO A 91 -17.78 -42.25 -0.36
CA PRO A 91 -18.49 -43.38 0.25
C PRO A 91 -17.72 -44.72 0.26
N ARG A 92 -16.66 -44.82 -0.55
CA ARG A 92 -15.79 -46.01 -0.64
C ARG A 92 -14.49 -45.89 0.15
N ILE A 93 -14.25 -44.74 0.79
CA ILE A 93 -13.03 -44.47 1.55
C ILE A 93 -13.41 -44.42 3.03
N HIS A 94 -12.80 -45.26 3.85
CA HIS A 94 -12.95 -45.19 5.30
C HIS A 94 -12.02 -44.11 5.86
N PRO A 95 -12.56 -43.04 6.47
CA PRO A 95 -11.72 -42.00 7.04
C PRO A 95 -11.02 -42.49 8.29
N GLN A 96 -9.71 -42.27 8.39
CA GLN A 96 -9.00 -42.30 9.66
C GLN A 96 -9.07 -40.90 10.27
N ILE A 97 -9.85 -40.76 11.35
CA ILE A 97 -10.00 -39.49 12.07
C ILE A 97 -9.50 -39.68 13.49
N ILE A 98 -8.56 -38.85 13.92
CA ILE A 98 -8.08 -38.78 15.30
C ILE A 98 -8.84 -37.64 15.99
N GLN A 99 -9.52 -37.95 17.08
CA GLN A 99 -10.28 -37.00 17.89
C GLN A 99 -9.98 -37.24 19.37
N ASP A 100 -10.03 -36.17 20.16
CA ASP A 100 -9.90 -36.23 21.62
C ASP A 100 -11.00 -35.36 22.25
N LYS A 101 -11.53 -35.78 23.40
CA LYS A 101 -12.60 -35.07 24.12
C LYS A 101 -12.14 -33.73 24.69
N ASN A 102 -10.83 -33.53 24.85
CA ASN A 102 -10.28 -32.27 25.36
C ASN A 102 -10.06 -31.22 24.27
N HIS A 103 -10.33 -31.55 23.00
CA HIS A 103 -10.00 -30.70 21.87
C HIS A 103 -11.24 -30.43 21.00
N SER A 104 -11.43 -29.16 20.60
CA SER A 104 -12.47 -28.76 19.63
C SER A 104 -12.08 -29.05 18.17
N VAL A 105 -10.81 -29.43 17.95
CA VAL A 105 -10.26 -29.84 16.66
C VAL A 105 -9.89 -31.32 16.67
N GLY A 106 -9.76 -31.91 15.48
CA GLY A 106 -9.21 -33.25 15.28
C GLY A 106 -8.30 -33.31 14.06
N PHE A 107 -7.89 -34.51 13.69
CA PHE A 107 -7.09 -34.75 12.49
C PHE A 107 -7.76 -35.72 11.54
N VAL A 108 -7.84 -35.35 10.26
CA VAL A 108 -7.99 -36.31 9.17
C VAL A 108 -6.59 -36.80 8.78
N VAL A 109 -6.40 -38.12 8.82
CA VAL A 109 -5.12 -38.77 8.51
C VAL A 109 -5.18 -39.37 7.10
N LEU A 110 -4.24 -38.96 6.26
CA LEU A 110 -4.15 -39.41 4.86
C LEU A 110 -2.77 -40.03 4.56
N PRO A 111 -2.68 -41.24 3.96
CA PRO A 111 -1.39 -41.82 3.58
C PRO A 111 -0.69 -40.96 2.51
N LYS A 112 0.58 -40.57 2.66
CA LYS A 112 1.26 -39.60 1.76
C LYS A 112 1.22 -39.93 0.26
N HIS A 113 1.12 -41.21 -0.10
CA HIS A 113 1.17 -41.69 -1.48
C HIS A 113 -0.19 -42.09 -2.06
N ASP A 114 -1.31 -41.78 -1.39
CA ASP A 114 -2.65 -42.09 -1.91
C ASP A 114 -3.09 -41.09 -3.00
N SER A 115 -3.59 -41.61 -4.11
CA SER A 115 -4.06 -40.82 -5.26
C SER A 115 -5.27 -39.94 -4.95
N HIS A 116 -6.06 -40.25 -3.92
CA HIS A 116 -7.27 -39.51 -3.56
C HIS A 116 -7.00 -38.28 -2.69
N ASN A 117 -5.79 -38.13 -2.13
CA ASN A 117 -5.47 -37.08 -1.17
C ASN A 117 -5.80 -35.67 -1.67
N THR A 118 -5.42 -35.37 -2.92
CA THR A 118 -5.67 -34.07 -3.53
C THR A 118 -7.16 -33.74 -3.59
N GLN A 119 -8.01 -34.72 -3.88
CA GLN A 119 -9.45 -34.54 -3.94
C GLN A 119 -10.05 -34.38 -2.53
N ILE A 120 -9.60 -35.18 -1.56
CA ILE A 120 -10.06 -35.09 -0.16
C ILE A 120 -9.72 -33.72 0.42
N ILE A 121 -8.46 -33.28 0.32
CA ILE A 121 -8.01 -31.96 0.79
C ILE A 121 -8.84 -30.85 0.13
N ARG A 122 -9.10 -30.94 -1.17
CA ARG A 122 -9.90 -29.94 -1.89
C ARG A 122 -11.34 -29.88 -1.38
N VAL A 123 -11.98 -31.01 -1.11
CA VAL A 123 -13.34 -31.05 -0.56
C VAL A 123 -13.38 -30.50 0.87
N LEU A 124 -12.41 -30.84 1.72
CA LEU A 124 -12.33 -30.30 3.09
C LEU A 124 -12.10 -28.78 3.11
N ARG A 125 -11.25 -28.26 2.19
CA ARG A 125 -11.09 -26.82 1.98
C ARG A 125 -12.37 -26.15 1.53
N ALA A 126 -13.03 -26.72 0.52
CA ALA A 126 -14.30 -26.22 -0.01
C ALA A 126 -15.42 -26.30 1.05
N ALA A 127 -15.39 -27.29 1.93
CA ALA A 127 -16.32 -27.42 3.05
C ALA A 127 -16.10 -26.38 4.17
N GLY A 128 -14.92 -25.75 4.18
CA GLY A 128 -14.56 -24.77 5.18
C GLY A 128 -14.34 -25.36 6.57
N LEU A 129 -13.84 -26.61 6.63
CA LEU A 129 -13.64 -27.36 7.88
C LEU A 129 -12.19 -27.43 8.35
N ILE A 130 -11.23 -26.94 7.55
CA ILE A 130 -9.84 -26.86 7.99
C ILE A 130 -9.76 -25.84 9.13
N ALA A 131 -9.24 -26.29 10.26
CA ALA A 131 -9.18 -25.49 11.48
C ALA A 131 -8.41 -24.18 11.22
N SER A 132 -8.92 -23.08 11.75
CA SER A 132 -8.21 -21.82 11.71
C SER A 132 -6.94 -21.90 12.56
N PRO A 133 -5.93 -21.05 12.29
CA PRO A 133 -4.79 -20.93 13.19
C PRO A 133 -5.18 -20.68 14.64
N TRP A 134 -6.35 -20.09 14.86
CA TRP A 134 -6.85 -19.76 16.17
C TRP A 134 -7.40 -20.98 16.90
N GLU A 135 -8.24 -21.76 16.22
CA GLU A 135 -8.69 -23.07 16.70
C GLU A 135 -7.49 -24.00 16.96
N ILE A 136 -6.45 -23.98 16.12
CA ILE A 136 -5.22 -24.76 16.38
C ILE A 136 -4.50 -24.24 17.63
N ALA A 137 -4.38 -22.92 17.79
CA ALA A 137 -3.66 -22.31 18.91
C ALA A 137 -4.31 -22.62 20.26
N ILE A 138 -5.63 -22.51 20.38
CA ILE A 138 -6.35 -22.80 21.65
C ILE A 138 -6.30 -24.28 22.02
N ASN A 139 -6.09 -25.15 21.03
CA ASN A 139 -5.96 -26.59 21.20
C ASN A 139 -4.50 -27.06 21.37
N THR A 140 -3.53 -26.14 21.51
CA THR A 140 -2.13 -26.45 21.78
C THR A 140 -1.79 -26.14 23.24
N GLN A 141 -1.62 -27.15 24.09
CA GLN A 141 -1.46 -27.01 25.55
C GLN A 141 0.02 -26.97 26.04
N GLU A 142 1.01 -27.22 25.18
CA GLU A 142 2.42 -27.37 25.52
C GLU A 142 3.02 -26.07 26.12
N LYS A 143 3.51 -26.15 27.36
CA LYS A 143 4.22 -25.06 28.04
C LYS A 143 5.53 -24.70 27.30
N LYS A 144 5.50 -23.54 26.64
CA LYS A 144 6.57 -22.56 26.36
C LYS A 144 7.97 -23.12 26.08
N ASP A 145 8.34 -23.13 24.80
CA ASP A 145 9.70 -22.70 24.43
C ASP A 145 9.98 -21.36 25.14
N LYS A 146 11.17 -21.21 25.73
CA LYS A 146 11.67 -19.93 26.26
C LYS A 146 11.80 -18.94 25.09
N THR A 147 10.68 -18.41 24.63
CA THR A 147 10.68 -17.23 23.76
C THR A 147 11.32 -16.13 24.59
N THR A 148 12.48 -15.65 24.12
CA THR A 148 13.20 -14.57 24.79
C THR A 148 12.36 -13.33 24.58
N ILE A 149 11.66 -12.92 25.64
CA ILE A 149 10.75 -11.78 25.62
C ILE A 149 11.60 -10.51 25.51
N PRO A 150 11.41 -9.66 24.48
CA PRO A 150 11.95 -8.31 24.47
C PRO A 150 11.44 -7.54 25.70
N LYS A 151 12.25 -6.63 26.26
CA LYS A 151 11.97 -5.80 27.46
C LYS A 151 10.47 -5.67 27.84
N GLU A 152 10.16 -5.90 29.11
CA GLU A 152 8.82 -5.69 29.68
C GLU A 152 8.31 -4.27 29.36
N ILE A 153 7.19 -4.19 28.63
CA ILE A 153 6.53 -2.91 28.33
C ILE A 153 5.70 -2.54 29.55
N THR A 154 6.02 -1.41 30.17
CA THR A 154 5.21 -0.85 31.26
C THR A 154 4.17 0.08 30.65
N LEU A 155 2.89 -0.26 30.79
CA LEU A 155 1.79 0.62 30.37
C LEU A 155 1.67 1.81 31.32
N ASP A 156 1.17 2.94 30.81
CA ASP A 156 0.89 4.10 31.65
C ASP A 156 -0.16 3.74 32.70
N LYS A 157 0.15 4.03 33.96
CA LYS A 157 -0.72 3.74 35.11
C LYS A 157 -2.00 4.57 35.11
N ASN A 158 -2.02 5.67 34.35
CA ASN A 158 -3.16 6.57 34.20
C ASN A 158 -4.17 6.11 33.15
N LEU A 159 -3.85 5.06 32.36
CA LEU A 159 -4.81 4.49 31.42
C LEU A 159 -6.00 3.84 32.16
N PRO A 160 -7.23 3.95 31.62
CA PRO A 160 -8.42 3.32 32.17
C PRO A 160 -8.25 1.82 32.42
N LYS A 161 -8.75 1.34 33.57
CA LYS A 161 -8.66 -0.05 34.00
C LYS A 161 -10.01 -0.75 34.07
N THR A 162 -11.10 0.00 33.99
CA THR A 162 -12.47 -0.53 33.97
C THR A 162 -13.23 -0.01 32.74
N SER A 163 -14.26 -0.73 32.30
CA SER A 163 -15.11 -0.30 31.17
C SER A 163 -15.78 1.05 31.46
N GLU A 164 -16.12 1.31 32.73
CA GLU A 164 -16.70 2.58 33.17
C GLU A 164 -15.68 3.73 33.08
N GLU A 165 -14.45 3.52 33.56
CA GLU A 165 -13.37 4.50 33.42
C GLU A 165 -13.06 4.78 31.94
N LEU A 166 -13.05 3.75 31.10
CA LEU A 166 -12.80 3.90 29.67
C LEU A 166 -13.89 4.75 29.02
N SER A 167 -15.16 4.44 29.31
CA SER A 167 -16.32 5.16 28.75
C SER A 167 -16.39 6.63 29.20
N LYS A 168 -15.81 6.97 30.35
CA LYS A 168 -15.73 8.35 30.89
C LYS A 168 -14.43 9.07 30.53
N SER A 169 -13.53 8.44 29.78
CA SER A 169 -12.21 9.00 29.47
C SER A 169 -12.24 9.89 28.23
N GLY A 170 -11.29 10.84 28.16
CA GLY A 170 -11.09 11.66 26.95
C GLY A 170 -10.74 10.85 25.69
N ILE A 171 -10.22 9.62 25.86
CA ILE A 171 -9.97 8.68 24.75
C ILE A 171 -11.31 8.30 24.10
N TYR A 172 -12.33 7.94 24.89
CA TYR A 172 -13.65 7.60 24.38
C TYR A 172 -14.39 8.82 23.82
N ASP A 173 -14.22 9.99 24.42
CA ASP A 173 -14.80 11.23 23.89
C ASP A 173 -14.25 11.58 22.50
N LYS A 174 -12.92 11.46 22.31
CA LYS A 174 -12.28 11.69 21.02
C LYS A 174 -12.70 10.64 19.97
N LEU A 175 -12.82 9.37 20.35
CA LEU A 175 -13.38 8.34 19.47
C LEU A 175 -14.82 8.68 19.06
N SER A 176 -15.63 9.13 20.02
CA SER A 176 -17.02 9.53 19.79
C SER A 176 -17.14 10.75 18.87
N PHE A 177 -16.19 11.68 18.92
CA PHE A 177 -16.08 12.78 17.97
C PHE A 177 -15.84 12.25 16.55
N ILE A 178 -14.85 11.37 16.36
CA ILE A 178 -14.53 10.76 15.06
C ILE A 178 -15.73 9.98 14.51
N ALA A 179 -16.44 9.23 15.35
CA ALA A 179 -17.60 8.44 14.98
C ALA A 179 -18.80 9.30 14.49
N ARG A 180 -18.88 10.57 14.90
CA ARG A 180 -19.98 11.49 14.54
C ARG A 180 -19.65 12.40 13.36
N ASP A 181 -18.38 12.63 13.07
CA ASP A 181 -17.95 13.53 12.01
C ASP A 181 -17.70 12.77 10.68
N PRO A 182 -18.54 12.99 9.65
CA PRO A 182 -18.42 12.30 8.37
C PRO A 182 -17.17 12.69 7.56
N HIS A 183 -16.42 13.73 7.96
CA HIS A 183 -15.18 14.11 7.28
C HIS A 183 -14.02 13.16 7.56
N HIS A 184 -14.13 12.31 8.59
CA HIS A 184 -13.13 11.30 8.86
C HIS A 184 -13.36 10.07 7.96
N PRO A 185 -12.36 9.63 7.17
CA PRO A 185 -12.48 8.39 6.40
C PRO A 185 -12.65 7.16 7.30
N THR A 186 -12.25 7.25 8.57
CA THR A 186 -12.34 6.19 9.58
C THR A 186 -13.67 6.16 10.33
N GLN A 187 -14.60 7.08 10.05
CA GLN A 187 -15.82 7.32 10.83
C GLN A 187 -16.63 6.03 11.11
N LYS A 188 -16.86 5.19 10.09
CA LYS A 188 -17.61 3.93 10.26
C LYS A 188 -16.88 2.92 11.16
N LEU A 189 -15.55 2.84 11.08
CA LEU A 189 -14.75 2.01 11.98
C LEU A 189 -14.79 2.55 13.41
N ALA A 190 -14.78 3.88 13.58
CA ALA A 190 -14.93 4.51 14.89
C ALA A 190 -16.31 4.23 15.50
N VAL A 191 -17.39 4.23 14.71
CA VAL A 191 -18.74 3.82 15.15
C VAL A 191 -18.73 2.37 15.63
N CYS A 192 -18.16 1.43 14.85
CA CYS A 192 -18.02 0.05 15.27
C CYS A 192 -17.24 -0.07 16.59
N LEU A 193 -16.10 0.60 16.70
CA LEU A 193 -15.26 0.57 17.89
C LEU A 193 -16.00 1.16 19.10
N GLN A 194 -16.73 2.26 18.94
CA GLN A 194 -17.54 2.86 20.00
C GLN A 194 -18.60 1.88 20.50
N LYS A 195 -19.33 1.21 19.60
CA LYS A 195 -20.33 0.18 19.95
C LYS A 195 -19.68 -1.00 20.68
N ILE A 196 -18.52 -1.45 20.22
CA ILE A 196 -17.75 -2.52 20.86
C ILE A 196 -17.29 -2.14 22.27
N LEU A 197 -16.71 -0.95 22.45
CA LEU A 197 -16.23 -0.49 23.75
C LEU A 197 -17.38 -0.32 24.76
N SER A 198 -18.57 0.02 24.27
CA SER A 198 -19.77 0.13 25.11
C SER A 198 -20.35 -1.22 25.52
N ASN A 199 -19.95 -2.31 24.83
CA ASN A 199 -20.46 -3.66 25.03
C ASN A 199 -19.34 -4.68 25.33
N LEU A 200 -18.25 -4.23 25.96
CA LEU A 200 -17.13 -5.11 26.31
C LEU A 200 -17.58 -6.30 27.17
N PRO A 201 -16.95 -7.48 27.03
CA PRO A 201 -17.21 -8.63 27.88
C PRO A 201 -17.08 -8.28 29.38
N LYS A 202 -18.06 -8.70 30.20
CA LYS A 202 -18.14 -8.31 31.63
C LYS A 202 -16.89 -8.66 32.46
N ASN A 203 -16.21 -9.75 32.11
CA ASN A 203 -15.06 -10.28 32.85
C ASN A 203 -13.71 -9.94 32.20
N ILE A 204 -13.65 -8.92 31.34
CA ILE A 204 -12.39 -8.49 30.74
C ILE A 204 -11.41 -7.99 31.82
N ARG A 205 -10.16 -8.45 31.73
CA ARG A 205 -9.12 -8.13 32.72
C ARG A 205 -8.72 -6.64 32.66
N PRO A 206 -8.40 -5.98 33.79
CA PRO A 206 -7.99 -4.58 33.79
C PRO A 206 -6.80 -4.26 32.86
N GLU A 207 -5.82 -5.15 32.78
CA GLU A 207 -4.66 -4.97 31.91
C GLU A 207 -5.04 -5.02 30.43
N ALA A 208 -6.07 -5.79 30.06
CA ALA A 208 -6.59 -5.82 28.70
C ALA A 208 -7.32 -4.50 28.37
N ILE A 209 -8.11 -3.96 29.31
CA ILE A 209 -8.72 -2.63 29.15
C ILE A 209 -7.66 -1.56 28.94
N GLN A 210 -6.56 -1.58 29.72
CA GLN A 210 -5.47 -0.62 29.53
C GLN A 210 -4.80 -0.75 28.15
N ARG A 211 -4.60 -1.97 27.64
CA ARG A 211 -4.07 -2.20 26.29
C ARG A 211 -5.03 -1.68 25.22
N ILE A 212 -6.33 -1.97 25.36
CA ILE A 212 -7.39 -1.45 24.47
C ILE A 212 -7.38 0.09 24.50
N ALA A 213 -7.35 0.71 25.68
CA ALA A 213 -7.32 2.16 25.82
C ALA A 213 -6.10 2.77 25.10
N CYS A 214 -4.92 2.17 25.25
CA CYS A 214 -3.70 2.58 24.54
C CYS A 214 -3.85 2.47 23.01
N MET A 215 -4.40 1.35 22.51
CA MET A 215 -4.62 1.14 21.07
C MET A 215 -5.62 2.16 20.48
N VAL A 216 -6.70 2.44 21.21
CA VAL A 216 -7.72 3.42 20.82
C VAL A 216 -7.13 4.84 20.84
N ASP A 217 -6.35 5.17 21.87
CA ASP A 217 -5.69 6.48 21.96
C ASP A 217 -4.70 6.72 20.82
N MET A 218 -3.90 5.69 20.48
CA MET A 218 -3.03 5.71 19.31
C MET A 218 -3.83 5.90 18.01
N ALA A 219 -4.97 5.21 17.86
CA ALA A 219 -5.83 5.34 16.70
C ALA A 219 -6.37 6.77 16.55
N ASN A 220 -6.92 7.30 17.64
CA ASN A 220 -7.48 8.64 17.71
C ASN A 220 -6.44 9.74 17.46
N THR A 221 -5.24 9.58 18.02
CA THR A 221 -4.21 10.62 17.99
C THR A 221 -3.44 10.64 16.66
N PHE A 222 -3.15 9.47 16.09
CA PHE A 222 -2.25 9.38 14.94
C PHE A 222 -2.93 8.90 13.65
N TYR A 223 -4.07 8.20 13.74
CA TYR A 223 -4.65 7.46 12.62
C TYR A 223 -6.11 7.83 12.31
N GLU A 224 -6.66 8.91 12.87
CA GLU A 224 -8.05 9.33 12.62
C GLU A 224 -8.37 9.56 11.13
N TYR A 225 -7.37 9.83 10.29
CA TYR A 225 -7.50 9.94 8.82
C TYR A 225 -6.79 8.79 8.04
N ASP A 226 -6.16 7.83 8.71
CA ASP A 226 -5.40 6.74 8.08
C ASP A 226 -6.17 5.42 8.20
N TYR A 227 -7.07 5.16 7.24
CA TYR A 227 -8.00 4.02 7.27
C TYR A 227 -7.32 2.66 7.55
N PRO A 228 -6.25 2.27 6.82
CA PRO A 228 -5.58 1.00 7.08
C PRO A 228 -5.00 0.86 8.49
N LYS A 229 -4.40 1.94 9.02
CA LYS A 229 -3.82 1.90 10.38
C LYS A 229 -4.89 1.93 11.47
N PHE A 230 -5.97 2.66 11.25
CA PHE A 230 -7.12 2.64 12.16
C PHE A 230 -7.77 1.25 12.21
N ALA A 231 -7.99 0.63 11.05
CA ALA A 231 -8.49 -0.74 10.96
C ALA A 231 -7.55 -1.74 11.68
N PHE A 232 -6.23 -1.55 11.61
CA PHE A 232 -5.28 -2.35 12.38
C PHE A 232 -5.44 -2.16 13.90
N SER A 233 -5.72 -0.95 14.39
CA SER A 233 -6.01 -0.72 15.81
C SER A 233 -7.33 -1.39 16.24
N VAL A 234 -8.34 -1.40 15.38
CA VAL A 234 -9.59 -2.14 15.60
C VAL A 234 -9.31 -3.65 15.68
N TYR A 235 -8.50 -4.19 14.75
CA TYR A 235 -8.00 -5.56 14.80
C TYR A 235 -7.30 -5.88 16.12
N ALA A 236 -6.41 -5.02 16.60
CA ALA A 236 -5.71 -5.25 17.86
C ALA A 236 -6.65 -5.19 19.08
N THR A 237 -7.71 -4.37 19.01
CA THR A 237 -8.76 -4.32 20.05
C THR A 237 -9.60 -5.59 20.04
N ILE A 238 -10.05 -6.03 18.86
CA ILE A 238 -10.80 -7.29 18.72
C ILE A 238 -9.97 -8.45 19.26
N HIS A 239 -8.66 -8.50 18.98
CA HIS A 239 -7.75 -9.50 19.53
C HIS A 239 -7.77 -9.60 21.07
N GLU A 240 -7.85 -8.48 21.78
CA GLU A 240 -7.92 -8.51 23.26
C GLU A 240 -9.30 -8.99 23.76
N ILE A 241 -10.37 -8.61 23.05
CA ILE A 241 -11.73 -9.09 23.33
C ILE A 241 -11.84 -10.59 23.08
N SER A 242 -11.22 -11.05 22.00
CA SER A 242 -11.04 -12.42 21.57
C SER A 242 -10.56 -13.34 22.72
N LEU A 243 -9.53 -12.88 23.44
CA LEU A 243 -8.94 -13.60 24.57
C LEU A 243 -9.88 -13.63 25.78
N SER A 244 -10.70 -12.58 25.93
CA SER A 244 -11.71 -12.50 27.01
C SER A 244 -12.90 -13.41 26.73
N LEU A 245 -13.37 -13.48 25.46
CA LEU A 245 -14.43 -14.39 25.04
C LEU A 245 -14.01 -15.86 25.22
N LEU A 246 -12.74 -16.19 25.00
CA LEU A 246 -12.22 -17.53 25.27
C LEU A 246 -12.35 -17.95 26.75
N GLU A 247 -12.17 -17.01 27.68
CA GLU A 247 -12.29 -17.26 29.13
C GLU A 247 -13.74 -17.42 29.61
N GLN A 248 -14.71 -16.94 28.83
CA GLN A 248 -16.13 -17.13 29.13
C GLN A 248 -16.53 -18.60 28.96
N LYS A 249 -16.65 -19.28 30.09
CA LYS A 249 -17.07 -20.69 30.18
C LYS A 249 -18.41 -20.89 30.89
N GLN A 250 -19.00 -19.81 31.44
CA GLN A 250 -20.28 -19.88 32.11
C GLN A 250 -21.41 -20.09 31.11
N THR A 251 -22.30 -21.05 31.38
CA THR A 251 -23.41 -21.41 30.49
C THR A 251 -24.29 -20.20 30.17
N GLU A 252 -24.56 -19.34 31.15
CA GLU A 252 -25.41 -18.15 30.99
C GLU A 252 -24.84 -17.15 29.97
N ASP A 253 -23.52 -16.90 30.02
CA ASP A 253 -22.85 -15.99 29.08
C ASP A 253 -22.87 -16.57 27.65
N LEU A 254 -22.65 -17.88 27.49
CA LEU A 254 -22.65 -18.55 26.20
C LEU A 254 -24.05 -18.59 25.56
N GLU A 255 -25.08 -18.82 26.37
CA GLU A 255 -26.49 -18.81 25.94
C GLU A 255 -26.93 -17.38 25.56
N GLN A 256 -26.53 -16.38 26.34
CA GLN A 256 -26.82 -14.97 26.00
C GLN A 256 -26.19 -14.58 24.67
N GLY A 257 -24.90 -14.90 24.45
CA GLY A 257 -24.22 -14.59 23.19
C GLY A 257 -24.89 -15.25 21.96
N PHE A 258 -25.39 -16.48 22.11
CA PHE A 258 -26.15 -17.13 21.04
C PHE A 258 -27.54 -16.50 20.81
N SER A 259 -28.20 -16.06 21.87
CA SER A 259 -29.48 -15.35 21.80
C SER A 259 -29.34 -13.98 21.12
N ASP A 260 -28.27 -13.26 21.42
CA ASP A 260 -27.95 -11.98 20.79
C ASP A 260 -27.72 -12.17 19.28
N PHE A 261 -26.94 -13.18 18.91
CA PHE A 261 -26.74 -13.59 17.52
C PHE A 261 -28.05 -13.89 16.80
N LEU A 262 -28.95 -14.65 17.43
CA LEU A 262 -30.25 -14.99 16.83
C LEU A 262 -31.13 -13.77 16.60
N THR A 263 -31.13 -12.85 17.58
CA THR A 263 -31.93 -11.63 17.54
C THR A 263 -31.44 -10.70 16.42
N GLU A 264 -30.13 -10.44 16.35
CA GLU A 264 -29.55 -9.63 15.28
C GLU A 264 -29.70 -10.31 13.91
N SER A 265 -29.49 -11.62 13.83
CA SER A 265 -29.66 -12.39 12.59
C SER A 265 -31.08 -12.28 12.04
N ARG A 266 -32.10 -12.31 12.90
CA ARG A 266 -33.50 -12.10 12.49
C ARG A 266 -33.73 -10.67 12.02
N HIS A 267 -33.27 -9.69 12.79
CA HIS A 267 -33.39 -8.28 12.42
C HIS A 267 -32.78 -8.02 11.03
N THR A 268 -31.56 -8.51 10.80
CA THR A 268 -30.88 -8.38 9.52
C THR A 268 -31.63 -9.09 8.39
N PHE A 269 -32.16 -10.30 8.63
CA PHE A 269 -32.93 -11.03 7.63
C PHE A 269 -34.23 -10.32 7.24
N ASP A 270 -34.99 -9.86 8.23
CA ASP A 270 -36.24 -9.11 8.05
C ASP A 270 -35.99 -7.82 7.27
N LYS A 271 -34.95 -7.07 7.66
CA LYS A 271 -34.52 -5.86 6.95
C LYS A 271 -34.08 -6.15 5.52
N ALA A 272 -33.23 -7.15 5.31
CA ALA A 272 -32.67 -7.48 3.99
C ALA A 272 -33.73 -7.98 3.00
N LEU A 273 -34.77 -8.67 3.45
CA LEU A 273 -35.86 -9.13 2.58
C LEU A 273 -37.08 -8.20 2.60
N SER A 274 -37.09 -7.18 3.46
CA SER A 274 -38.23 -6.30 3.72
C SER A 274 -39.50 -7.07 4.13
N ILE A 275 -39.33 -8.05 5.03
CA ILE A 275 -40.42 -8.88 5.58
C ILE A 275 -40.48 -8.75 7.11
N ASP A 276 -41.50 -9.35 7.71
CA ASP A 276 -41.63 -9.50 9.17
C ASP A 276 -41.78 -10.99 9.51
N SER A 277 -40.64 -11.68 9.67
CA SER A 277 -40.63 -13.14 9.86
C SER A 277 -41.35 -13.63 11.11
N ILE A 278 -41.54 -12.76 12.12
CA ILE A 278 -42.24 -13.12 13.37
C ILE A 278 -43.73 -13.34 13.12
N ASN A 279 -44.31 -12.58 12.20
CA ASN A 279 -45.74 -12.57 11.91
C ASN A 279 -46.14 -13.50 10.75
N ILE A 280 -45.21 -14.31 10.22
CA ILE A 280 -45.48 -15.27 9.14
C ILE A 280 -45.85 -16.64 9.74
N ASP A 281 -47.15 -16.90 9.89
CA ASP A 281 -47.68 -18.13 10.50
C ASP A 281 -47.20 -19.41 9.82
N LYS A 282 -47.01 -19.37 8.50
CA LYS A 282 -46.66 -20.55 7.68
C LYS A 282 -45.16 -20.83 7.58
N ALA A 283 -44.31 -20.01 8.19
CA ALA A 283 -42.88 -20.16 8.09
C ALA A 283 -42.19 -20.21 9.46
N SER A 284 -40.98 -20.75 9.46
CA SER A 284 -40.09 -20.82 10.62
C SER A 284 -38.76 -20.16 10.27
N PHE A 285 -38.31 -19.26 11.14
CA PHE A 285 -36.99 -18.66 11.05
C PHE A 285 -35.94 -19.51 11.77
N LEU A 286 -34.73 -19.57 11.22
CA LEU A 286 -33.54 -20.09 11.90
C LEU A 286 -32.28 -19.37 11.41
N ALA A 287 -31.25 -19.38 12.25
CA ALA A 287 -29.94 -18.85 11.91
C ALA A 287 -28.81 -19.69 12.52
N CYS A 288 -27.75 -19.89 11.75
CA CYS A 288 -26.60 -20.69 12.15
C CYS A 288 -25.31 -19.89 11.93
N PRO A 289 -24.46 -19.71 12.96
CA PRO A 289 -23.09 -19.28 12.74
C PRO A 289 -22.31 -20.41 12.05
N ALA A 290 -21.32 -20.06 11.25
CA ALA A 290 -20.56 -21.00 10.44
C ALA A 290 -19.08 -20.66 10.47
N MET A 291 -18.22 -21.67 10.36
CA MET A 291 -16.76 -21.47 10.38
C MET A 291 -16.26 -20.72 9.14
N SER A 292 -17.06 -20.52 8.10
CA SER A 292 -16.71 -19.71 6.93
C SER A 292 -17.92 -19.52 6.02
N GLY A 293 -17.78 -18.71 4.97
CA GLY A 293 -18.82 -18.58 3.94
C GLY A 293 -19.17 -19.88 3.23
N THR A 294 -18.18 -20.75 2.96
CA THR A 294 -18.46 -22.04 2.33
C THR A 294 -19.04 -23.07 3.30
N ASN A 295 -18.67 -23.01 4.59
CA ASN A 295 -19.36 -23.78 5.61
C ASN A 295 -20.81 -23.30 5.79
N ALA A 296 -21.08 -21.99 5.72
CA ALA A 296 -22.45 -21.46 5.71
C ALA A 296 -23.26 -21.97 4.51
N TYR A 297 -22.65 -22.04 3.32
CA TYR A 297 -23.26 -22.68 2.15
C TYR A 297 -23.55 -24.17 2.39
N MET A 298 -22.64 -24.91 3.05
CA MET A 298 -22.89 -26.31 3.40
C MET A 298 -24.08 -26.48 4.36
N LEU A 299 -24.19 -25.61 5.36
CA LEU A 299 -25.35 -25.59 6.26
C LEU A 299 -26.63 -25.29 5.47
N ALA A 300 -26.60 -24.28 4.59
CA ALA A 300 -27.72 -23.93 3.72
C ALA A 300 -28.17 -25.12 2.85
N MET A 301 -27.23 -25.82 2.23
CA MET A 301 -27.54 -26.99 1.42
C MET A 301 -27.98 -28.19 2.25
N LYS A 302 -27.40 -28.41 3.44
CA LYS A 302 -27.82 -29.46 4.39
C LYS A 302 -29.29 -29.25 4.78
N LEU A 303 -29.67 -28.01 5.07
CA LEU A 303 -31.06 -27.63 5.34
C LEU A 303 -31.93 -27.82 4.10
N ALA A 304 -31.58 -27.21 2.97
CA ALA A 304 -32.39 -27.24 1.75
C ALA A 304 -32.67 -28.67 1.27
N LEU A 305 -31.69 -29.57 1.35
CA LEU A 305 -31.84 -30.98 0.95
C LEU A 305 -32.78 -31.80 1.86
N LYS A 306 -33.16 -31.28 3.03
CA LYS A 306 -34.18 -31.87 3.92
C LYS A 306 -35.60 -31.47 3.55
N MET A 307 -35.78 -30.61 2.54
CA MET A 307 -37.09 -30.25 2.00
C MET A 307 -37.87 -31.49 1.57
N LYS A 308 -39.12 -31.60 2.02
CA LYS A 308 -40.08 -32.59 1.52
C LYS A 308 -40.49 -32.26 0.10
N THR A 309 -40.34 -33.21 -0.82
CA THR A 309 -40.88 -33.09 -2.18
C THR A 309 -42.23 -33.78 -2.27
N PRO A 310 -43.17 -33.29 -3.10
CA PRO A 310 -44.47 -33.96 -3.31
C PRO A 310 -44.33 -35.42 -3.78
N SER A 311 -43.21 -35.76 -4.42
CA SER A 311 -42.94 -37.11 -4.93
C SER A 311 -42.28 -38.05 -3.92
N GLY A 312 -41.86 -37.54 -2.75
CA GLY A 312 -41.03 -38.28 -1.78
C GLY A 312 -39.59 -38.55 -2.22
N LYS A 313 -39.19 -38.16 -3.44
CA LYS A 313 -37.81 -38.29 -3.94
C LYS A 313 -36.91 -37.18 -3.37
N PRO A 314 -35.58 -37.38 -3.35
CA PRO A 314 -34.63 -36.32 -3.00
C PRO A 314 -34.84 -35.06 -3.87
N PRO A 315 -34.74 -33.85 -3.30
CA PRO A 315 -34.95 -32.62 -4.04
C PRO A 315 -33.90 -32.42 -5.13
N LEU A 316 -34.35 -31.92 -6.29
CA LEU A 316 -33.48 -31.57 -7.40
C LEU A 316 -32.88 -30.17 -7.20
N VAL A 317 -31.55 -30.05 -7.31
CA VAL A 317 -30.83 -28.79 -7.11
C VAL A 317 -30.32 -28.23 -8.43
N LYS A 318 -30.63 -26.95 -8.72
CA LYS A 318 -30.05 -26.23 -9.85
C LYS A 318 -29.24 -25.03 -9.37
N VAL A 319 -27.95 -25.05 -9.67
CA VAL A 319 -27.04 -23.92 -9.41
C VAL A 319 -26.99 -23.04 -10.66
N PHE A 320 -27.32 -21.76 -10.51
CA PHE A 320 -27.19 -20.80 -11.61
C PHE A 320 -25.76 -20.31 -11.73
N LYS A 321 -25.29 -20.19 -12.97
CA LYS A 321 -23.94 -19.75 -13.30
C LYS A 321 -23.92 -18.30 -13.78
N PRO A 322 -22.83 -17.56 -13.49
CA PRO A 322 -21.66 -17.97 -12.72
C PRO A 322 -21.95 -18.06 -11.21
N SER A 323 -21.21 -18.94 -10.54
CA SER A 323 -21.22 -19.10 -9.08
C SER A 323 -19.78 -19.26 -8.60
N TYR A 324 -19.57 -19.22 -7.28
CA TYR A 324 -18.30 -19.61 -6.70
C TYR A 324 -17.92 -21.05 -7.09
N PHE A 325 -16.64 -21.26 -7.35
CA PHE A 325 -16.12 -22.51 -7.91
C PHE A 325 -16.20 -23.65 -6.88
N GLU A 326 -16.20 -23.33 -5.58
CA GLU A 326 -16.36 -24.27 -4.48
C GLU A 326 -17.71 -24.98 -4.53
N PHE A 327 -18.78 -24.30 -4.98
CA PHE A 327 -20.12 -24.87 -5.04
C PHE A 327 -20.19 -26.05 -6.02
N ASP A 328 -19.41 -26.02 -7.11
CA ASP A 328 -19.34 -27.11 -8.08
C ASP A 328 -18.72 -28.39 -7.51
N TYR A 329 -17.87 -28.28 -6.49
CA TYR A 329 -17.24 -29.46 -5.89
C TYR A 329 -18.14 -30.13 -4.86
N ILE A 330 -18.99 -29.35 -4.17
CA ILE A 330 -19.73 -29.81 -3.00
C ILE A 330 -21.24 -29.95 -3.25
N THR A 331 -21.72 -29.67 -4.46
CA THR A 331 -23.15 -29.78 -4.79
C THR A 331 -23.37 -30.52 -6.10
N LYS A 332 -24.17 -31.59 -6.05
CA LYS A 332 -24.65 -32.28 -7.25
C LYS A 332 -25.79 -31.48 -7.87
N THR A 333 -25.66 -31.13 -9.15
CA THR A 333 -26.59 -30.23 -9.85
C THR A 333 -27.37 -30.95 -10.94
N THR A 334 -28.55 -30.43 -11.26
CA THR A 334 -29.35 -30.81 -12.43
C THR A 334 -29.47 -29.65 -13.42
N SER A 335 -29.63 -29.96 -14.70
CA SER A 335 -29.99 -28.99 -15.74
C SER A 335 -31.50 -28.71 -15.81
N SER A 336 -32.32 -29.52 -15.13
CA SER A 336 -33.79 -29.44 -15.18
C SER A 336 -34.31 -28.05 -14.80
N SER A 337 -35.25 -27.53 -15.58
CA SER A 337 -36.02 -26.33 -15.23
C SER A 337 -37.02 -26.57 -14.09
N ASP A 338 -37.28 -27.83 -13.73
CA ASP A 338 -38.23 -28.23 -12.66
C ASP A 338 -37.56 -28.48 -11.30
N ALA A 339 -36.42 -27.85 -11.03
CA ALA A 339 -35.69 -28.03 -9.77
C ALA A 339 -36.51 -27.58 -8.53
N ASP A 340 -36.30 -28.28 -7.42
CA ASP A 340 -36.87 -27.95 -6.10
C ASP A 340 -36.13 -26.80 -5.43
N ILE A 341 -34.81 -26.78 -5.63
CA ILE A 341 -33.88 -25.86 -5.00
C ILE A 341 -33.14 -25.11 -6.10
N PHE A 342 -33.15 -23.77 -6.02
CA PHE A 342 -32.33 -22.92 -6.88
C PHE A 342 -31.26 -22.22 -6.06
N VAL A 343 -29.99 -22.37 -6.47
CA VAL A 343 -28.85 -21.68 -5.86
C VAL A 343 -28.48 -20.49 -6.73
N LEU A 344 -28.43 -19.31 -6.12
CA LEU A 344 -28.24 -18.02 -6.78
C LEU A 344 -27.12 -17.24 -6.08
N SER A 345 -26.29 -16.55 -6.85
CA SER A 345 -25.41 -15.49 -6.32
C SER A 345 -26.03 -14.13 -6.63
N ALA A 346 -26.45 -13.43 -5.58
CA ALA A 346 -27.15 -12.15 -5.73
C ALA A 346 -26.21 -10.96 -5.93
N GLY A 347 -24.95 -11.09 -5.52
CA GLY A 347 -23.90 -10.08 -5.68
C GLY A 347 -23.03 -10.24 -6.92
N PRO A 348 -22.17 -9.26 -7.24
CA PRO A 348 -21.28 -9.36 -8.36
C PRO A 348 -20.21 -10.43 -8.14
N ILE A 349 -19.84 -11.12 -9.22
CA ILE A 349 -18.82 -12.16 -9.27
C ILE A 349 -17.90 -11.89 -10.45
N VAL A 350 -16.59 -12.10 -10.25
CA VAL A 350 -15.60 -12.12 -11.32
C VAL A 350 -15.36 -13.56 -11.74
N ASN A 351 -15.55 -13.84 -13.03
CA ASN A 351 -15.34 -15.13 -13.67
C ASN A 351 -14.48 -14.94 -14.93
N PRO A 352 -13.99 -16.02 -15.58
CA PRO A 352 -13.17 -15.89 -16.79
C PRO A 352 -13.84 -15.05 -17.89
N GLU A 353 -15.17 -15.11 -17.99
CA GLU A 353 -15.96 -14.36 -18.97
C GLU A 353 -16.03 -12.84 -18.70
N GLY A 354 -15.72 -12.39 -17.47
CA GLY A 354 -15.67 -10.99 -17.06
C GLY A 354 -16.27 -10.72 -15.68
N LEU A 355 -16.94 -9.59 -15.54
CA LEU A 355 -17.69 -9.21 -14.34
C LEU A 355 -19.18 -9.49 -14.57
N THR A 356 -19.77 -10.33 -13.71
CA THR A 356 -21.22 -10.57 -13.67
C THR A 356 -21.82 -9.78 -12.50
N PRO A 357 -22.89 -8.99 -12.67
CA PRO A 357 -23.43 -8.13 -11.60
C PRO A 357 -24.11 -8.85 -10.44
N GLY A 358 -24.57 -10.08 -10.64
CA GLY A 358 -25.37 -10.82 -9.66
C GLY A 358 -26.84 -10.95 -10.09
N ILE A 359 -27.56 -11.87 -9.46
CA ILE A 359 -28.96 -12.19 -9.76
C ILE A 359 -29.89 -11.36 -8.88
N ASP A 360 -30.75 -10.58 -9.52
CA ASP A 360 -31.92 -9.95 -8.91
C ASP A 360 -32.96 -11.02 -8.59
N ILE A 361 -33.18 -11.25 -7.30
CA ILE A 361 -34.06 -12.33 -6.81
C ILE A 361 -35.53 -12.08 -7.20
N ASN A 362 -35.97 -10.83 -7.32
CA ASN A 362 -37.33 -10.50 -7.74
C ASN A 362 -37.54 -10.87 -9.20
N LYS A 363 -36.64 -10.44 -10.09
CA LYS A 363 -36.71 -10.81 -11.52
C LYS A 363 -36.66 -12.33 -11.69
N PHE A 364 -35.80 -12.99 -10.92
CA PHE A 364 -35.68 -14.44 -10.95
C PHE A 364 -36.99 -15.13 -10.58
N VAL A 365 -37.59 -14.78 -9.43
CA VAL A 365 -38.84 -15.38 -8.94
C VAL A 365 -40.00 -15.10 -9.90
N LYS A 366 -40.16 -13.84 -10.32
CA LYS A 366 -41.22 -13.46 -11.27
C LYS A 366 -41.17 -14.27 -12.55
N ARG A 367 -39.97 -14.49 -13.09
CA ARG A 367 -39.80 -15.24 -14.33
C ARG A 367 -39.96 -16.75 -14.14
N ASN A 368 -39.28 -17.33 -13.16
CA ASN A 368 -39.13 -18.79 -13.05
C ASN A 368 -40.20 -19.47 -12.18
N ILE A 369 -40.92 -18.70 -11.37
CA ILE A 369 -41.93 -19.22 -10.44
C ILE A 369 -43.31 -18.66 -10.82
N ILE A 370 -43.49 -17.33 -10.80
CA ILE A 370 -44.80 -16.69 -11.00
C ILE A 370 -45.26 -16.81 -12.47
N ALA A 371 -44.49 -16.29 -13.41
CA ALA A 371 -44.83 -16.33 -14.84
C ALA A 371 -44.84 -17.76 -15.40
N ALA A 372 -44.00 -18.64 -14.86
CA ALA A 372 -44.00 -20.07 -15.15
C ALA A 372 -45.21 -20.81 -14.55
N LYS A 373 -46.04 -20.13 -13.73
CA LYS A 373 -47.20 -20.68 -13.02
C LYS A 373 -46.86 -21.96 -12.25
N ARG A 374 -45.70 -21.97 -11.60
CA ARG A 374 -45.21 -23.12 -10.86
C ARG A 374 -46.10 -23.36 -9.65
N THR A 375 -46.66 -24.57 -9.55
CA THR A 375 -47.51 -24.99 -8.41
C THR A 375 -46.72 -25.68 -7.32
N LYS A 376 -45.56 -26.24 -7.66
CA LYS A 376 -44.65 -26.91 -6.75
C LYS A 376 -43.89 -25.87 -5.91
N PRO A 377 -43.87 -25.99 -4.57
CA PRO A 377 -43.17 -25.03 -3.74
C PRO A 377 -41.64 -25.17 -3.92
N VAL A 378 -40.91 -24.08 -3.64
CA VAL A 378 -39.50 -23.90 -4.05
C VAL A 378 -38.66 -23.36 -2.89
N THR A 379 -37.41 -23.79 -2.82
CA THR A 379 -36.40 -23.19 -1.94
C THR A 379 -35.36 -22.41 -2.77
N LEU A 380 -35.10 -21.16 -2.40
CA LEU A 380 -33.98 -20.38 -2.92
C LEU A 380 -32.84 -20.40 -1.91
N VAL A 381 -31.65 -20.78 -2.36
CA VAL A 381 -30.40 -20.61 -1.62
C VAL A 381 -29.66 -19.43 -2.24
N VAL A 382 -29.47 -18.36 -1.47
CA VAL A 382 -28.95 -17.08 -1.95
C VAL A 382 -27.61 -16.79 -1.29
N ASP A 383 -26.58 -16.68 -2.10
CA ASP A 383 -25.28 -16.17 -1.68
C ASP A 383 -25.30 -14.64 -1.65
N ALA A 384 -25.21 -14.09 -0.44
CA ALA A 384 -25.23 -12.65 -0.16
C ALA A 384 -23.84 -12.06 0.15
N THR A 385 -22.77 -12.85 0.01
CA THR A 385 -21.40 -12.42 0.35
C THR A 385 -21.04 -11.09 -0.30
N THR A 386 -21.33 -10.93 -1.59
CA THR A 386 -21.14 -9.68 -2.34
C THR A 386 -22.48 -9.02 -2.69
N ALA A 387 -23.59 -9.31 -2.03
CA ALA A 387 -24.85 -8.60 -2.28
C ALA A 387 -25.07 -7.50 -1.24
N LEU A 388 -25.50 -6.30 -1.64
CA LEU A 388 -26.01 -5.33 -0.67
C LEU A 388 -27.41 -5.76 -0.22
N TYR A 389 -27.73 -5.67 1.07
CA TYR A 389 -29.03 -6.11 1.61
C TYR A 389 -30.20 -5.37 0.98
N LYS A 390 -30.04 -4.08 0.66
CA LYS A 390 -31.06 -3.31 -0.07
C LYS A 390 -31.42 -3.90 -1.44
N ASN A 391 -30.50 -4.67 -2.06
CA ASN A 391 -30.72 -5.34 -3.35
C ASN A 391 -31.43 -6.69 -3.19
N LEU A 392 -31.68 -7.15 -1.97
CA LEU A 392 -32.45 -8.34 -1.63
C LEU A 392 -33.88 -8.04 -1.19
N HIS A 393 -34.29 -6.76 -1.10
CA HIS A 393 -35.66 -6.41 -0.74
C HIS A 393 -36.65 -7.07 -1.70
N LEU A 394 -37.62 -7.82 -1.16
CA LEU A 394 -38.59 -8.55 -1.96
C LEU A 394 -39.75 -7.65 -2.37
N ASP A 395 -40.20 -7.80 -3.62
CA ASP A 395 -41.44 -7.18 -4.09
C ASP A 395 -42.67 -7.83 -3.42
N PRO A 396 -43.79 -7.10 -3.23
CA PRO A 396 -44.97 -7.62 -2.53
C PRO A 396 -45.50 -8.95 -3.07
N GLU A 397 -45.44 -9.17 -4.39
CA GLU A 397 -45.88 -10.43 -5.01
C GLU A 397 -44.97 -11.62 -4.68
N VAL A 398 -43.70 -11.37 -4.39
CA VAL A 398 -42.73 -12.39 -3.96
C VAL A 398 -42.88 -12.66 -2.47
N GLN A 399 -43.06 -11.62 -1.65
CA GLN A 399 -43.37 -11.75 -0.21
C GLN A 399 -44.60 -12.64 0.00
N LYS A 400 -45.66 -12.42 -0.79
CA LYS A 400 -46.87 -13.24 -0.75
C LYS A 400 -46.61 -14.75 -0.92
N LEU A 401 -45.61 -15.15 -1.69
CA LEU A 401 -45.26 -16.57 -1.84
C LEU A 401 -44.66 -17.16 -0.56
N ILE A 402 -43.95 -16.35 0.23
CA ILE A 402 -43.44 -16.74 1.55
C ILE A 402 -44.61 -16.88 2.53
N ASP A 403 -45.51 -15.89 2.56
CA ASP A 403 -46.71 -15.89 3.42
C ASP A 403 -47.61 -17.10 3.15
N GLU A 404 -47.73 -17.49 1.88
CA GLU A 404 -48.50 -18.66 1.45
C GLU A 404 -47.79 -20.00 1.72
N GLY A 405 -46.51 -19.99 2.14
CA GLY A 405 -45.68 -21.17 2.38
C GLY A 405 -45.14 -21.83 1.10
N LYS A 406 -45.18 -21.13 -0.04
CA LYS A 406 -44.78 -21.63 -1.37
C LYS A 406 -43.31 -21.35 -1.71
N LEU A 407 -42.70 -20.40 -1.02
CA LEU A 407 -41.31 -20.00 -1.21
C LEU A 407 -40.58 -20.02 0.14
N SER A 408 -39.50 -20.79 0.20
CA SER A 408 -38.52 -20.73 1.29
C SER A 408 -37.25 -20.03 0.80
N ILE A 409 -36.61 -19.23 1.64
CA ILE A 409 -35.37 -18.51 1.30
C ILE A 409 -34.33 -18.78 2.37
N ILE A 410 -33.16 -19.24 1.93
CA ILE A 410 -31.98 -19.48 2.76
C ILE A 410 -30.86 -18.58 2.23
N ILE A 411 -30.45 -17.60 3.02
CA ILE A 411 -29.32 -16.72 2.73
C ILE A 411 -28.09 -17.28 3.42
N HIS A 412 -26.95 -17.30 2.72
CA HIS A 412 -25.66 -17.54 3.34
C HIS A 412 -24.65 -16.46 2.92
N GLU A 413 -23.69 -16.19 3.78
CA GLU A 413 -22.69 -15.16 3.51
C GLU A 413 -21.36 -15.40 4.24
N SER A 414 -20.28 -14.92 3.62
CA SER A 414 -18.95 -14.86 4.22
C SER A 414 -18.72 -13.50 4.88
N HIS A 415 -18.66 -13.49 6.20
CA HIS A 415 -18.30 -12.30 6.97
C HIS A 415 -16.80 -12.04 6.99
N GLN A 416 -15.98 -13.04 6.66
CA GLN A 416 -14.53 -12.87 6.45
C GLN A 416 -14.17 -11.82 5.38
N LYS A 417 -15.13 -11.45 4.51
CA LYS A 417 -14.91 -10.39 3.52
C LYS A 417 -15.19 -9.03 4.15
N PHE A 418 -16.42 -8.78 4.61
CA PHE A 418 -16.84 -7.45 5.08
C PHE A 418 -17.24 -7.42 6.56
N GLY A 419 -17.84 -8.50 7.06
CA GLY A 419 -18.53 -8.57 8.36
C GLY A 419 -17.63 -8.66 9.59
N MET A 420 -16.32 -8.84 9.45
CA MET A 420 -15.40 -8.93 10.59
C MET A 420 -14.75 -7.58 10.96
N ILE A 421 -15.31 -6.43 10.52
CA ILE A 421 -14.71 -5.09 10.68
C ILE A 421 -13.26 -5.06 10.15
N HIS A 422 -13.04 -5.75 9.03
CA HIS A 422 -11.72 -6.02 8.42
C HIS A 422 -10.71 -6.73 9.32
N THR A 423 -11.15 -7.35 10.42
CA THR A 423 -10.32 -8.18 11.28
C THR A 423 -10.30 -9.60 10.72
N ASP A 424 -9.28 -9.94 9.93
CA ASP A 424 -9.16 -11.26 9.31
C ASP A 424 -8.71 -12.37 10.29
N GLN A 425 -8.99 -12.20 11.59
CA GLN A 425 -8.45 -13.04 12.68
C GLN A 425 -9.21 -14.35 12.88
N ALA A 426 -10.52 -14.33 12.70
CA ALA A 426 -11.39 -15.47 12.88
C ALA A 426 -11.98 -15.90 11.54
N GLN A 427 -12.33 -17.18 11.44
CA GLN A 427 -13.13 -17.63 10.32
C GLN A 427 -14.62 -17.59 10.66
N TYR A 428 -15.37 -16.79 9.89
CA TYR A 428 -16.80 -16.62 10.16
C TYR A 428 -17.63 -16.47 8.90
N GLY A 429 -18.76 -17.17 8.89
CA GLY A 429 -19.88 -16.94 8.01
C GLY A 429 -21.17 -17.17 8.78
N ARG A 430 -22.30 -16.94 8.13
CA ARG A 430 -23.60 -17.28 8.73
C ARG A 430 -24.60 -17.70 7.67
N MET A 431 -25.56 -18.49 8.12
CA MET A 431 -26.75 -18.88 7.37
C MET A 431 -27.97 -18.29 8.07
N LEU A 432 -28.86 -17.68 7.31
CA LEU A 432 -30.14 -17.12 7.75
C LEU A 432 -31.23 -17.75 6.89
N ALA A 433 -32.33 -18.21 7.48
CA ALA A 433 -33.35 -18.90 6.69
C ALA A 433 -34.76 -18.62 7.19
N ILE A 434 -35.68 -18.53 6.22
CA ILE A 434 -37.11 -18.67 6.42
C ILE A 434 -37.61 -19.86 5.63
N CYS A 435 -38.14 -20.85 6.34
CA CYS A 435 -38.54 -22.13 5.79
C CYS A 435 -40.04 -22.35 5.96
N SER A 436 -40.73 -22.79 4.90
CA SER A 436 -42.14 -23.18 4.95
C SER A 436 -42.34 -24.36 5.90
N LYS A 437 -43.29 -24.23 6.84
CA LYS A 437 -43.69 -25.30 7.77
C LYS A 437 -44.32 -26.51 7.06
N GLU A 438 -44.83 -26.32 5.84
CA GLU A 438 -45.37 -27.40 5.02
C GLU A 438 -44.25 -28.24 4.38
N GLN A 439 -43.09 -27.64 4.11
CA GLN A 439 -41.98 -28.27 3.40
C GLN A 439 -40.88 -28.81 4.31
N PHE A 440 -40.71 -28.20 5.49
CA PHE A 440 -39.65 -28.53 6.43
C PHE A 440 -40.23 -28.93 7.78
N ASP A 441 -39.82 -30.09 8.29
CA ASP A 441 -40.22 -30.56 9.61
C ASP A 441 -39.67 -29.64 10.71
N SER A 442 -40.51 -29.35 11.72
CA SER A 442 -40.12 -28.56 12.89
C SER A 442 -38.91 -29.16 13.61
N ASP A 443 -38.80 -30.49 13.62
CA ASP A 443 -37.72 -31.21 14.27
C ASP A 443 -36.38 -30.97 13.56
N VAL A 444 -36.38 -30.88 12.22
CA VAL A 444 -35.17 -30.57 11.43
C VAL A 444 -34.66 -29.17 11.76
N ILE A 445 -35.57 -28.19 11.83
CA ILE A 445 -35.23 -26.81 12.18
C ILE A 445 -34.70 -26.72 13.61
N SER A 446 -35.41 -27.36 14.56
CA SER A 446 -35.06 -27.34 15.98
C SER A 446 -33.74 -28.06 16.28
N GLU A 447 -33.49 -29.19 15.62
CA GLU A 447 -32.24 -29.93 15.72
C GLU A 447 -31.07 -29.09 15.21
N MET A 448 -31.17 -28.51 14.01
CA MET A 448 -30.10 -27.70 13.42
C MET A 448 -29.76 -26.49 14.30
N GLN A 449 -30.77 -25.78 14.81
CA GLN A 449 -30.59 -24.66 15.73
C GLN A 449 -29.92 -25.10 17.04
N LYS A 450 -30.32 -26.25 17.59
CA LYS A 450 -29.73 -26.83 18.81
C LYS A 450 -28.26 -27.18 18.61
N LEU A 451 -27.91 -27.83 17.50
CA LEU A 451 -26.52 -28.15 17.17
C LEU A 451 -25.71 -26.87 16.96
N SER A 452 -26.31 -25.82 16.39
CA SER A 452 -25.62 -24.54 16.14
C SER A 452 -25.27 -23.82 17.42
N ARG A 453 -26.13 -23.95 18.42
CA ARG A 453 -25.86 -23.45 19.77
C ARG A 453 -24.65 -24.15 20.41
N VAL A 454 -24.52 -25.47 20.21
CA VAL A 454 -23.37 -26.25 20.70
C VAL A 454 -22.10 -25.83 19.96
N ASP A 455 -22.14 -25.74 18.63
CA ASP A 455 -21.02 -25.29 17.81
C ASP A 455 -20.55 -23.89 18.28
N HIS A 456 -21.48 -22.93 18.45
CA HIS A 456 -21.18 -21.60 18.96
C HIS A 456 -20.48 -21.64 20.33
N ALA A 457 -20.96 -22.46 21.26
CA ALA A 457 -20.37 -22.55 22.60
C ALA A 457 -18.95 -23.13 22.60
N GLN A 458 -18.64 -24.03 21.66
CA GLN A 458 -17.37 -24.76 21.62
C GLN A 458 -16.25 -24.03 20.87
N HIS A 459 -16.59 -23.25 19.82
CA HIS A 459 -15.61 -22.68 18.89
C HIS A 459 -15.44 -21.18 19.09
N LEU A 460 -14.20 -20.73 19.23
CA LEU A 460 -13.89 -19.32 19.50
C LEU A 460 -14.17 -18.44 18.29
N ASP A 461 -13.86 -18.94 17.09
CA ASP A 461 -14.11 -18.24 15.83
C ASP A 461 -15.59 -17.84 15.69
N LEU A 462 -16.50 -18.76 16.04
CA LEU A 462 -17.95 -18.53 15.97
C LEU A 462 -18.42 -17.49 16.99
N ARG A 463 -17.87 -17.52 18.21
CA ARG A 463 -18.20 -16.54 19.27
C ARG A 463 -17.78 -15.13 18.88
N VAL A 464 -16.61 -14.98 18.26
CA VAL A 464 -16.09 -13.67 17.87
C VAL A 464 -16.87 -13.08 16.71
N GLY A 465 -17.15 -13.89 15.69
CA GLY A 465 -17.98 -13.46 14.58
C GLY A 465 -19.41 -13.10 15.02
N ALA A 466 -20.02 -13.94 15.86
CA ALA A 466 -21.33 -13.67 16.45
C ALA A 466 -21.35 -12.38 17.29
N TYR A 467 -20.34 -12.17 18.14
CA TYR A 467 -20.19 -10.96 18.95
C TYR A 467 -20.10 -9.69 18.08
N ILE A 468 -19.24 -9.72 17.06
CA ILE A 468 -19.07 -8.59 16.13
C ILE A 468 -20.37 -8.32 15.36
N SER A 469 -21.00 -9.36 14.80
CA SER A 469 -22.25 -9.23 14.06
C SER A 469 -23.37 -8.64 14.92
N SER A 470 -23.52 -9.14 16.14
CA SER A 470 -24.59 -8.73 17.06
C SER A 470 -24.49 -7.26 17.47
N ILE A 471 -23.27 -6.71 17.57
CA ILE A 471 -23.02 -5.34 17.99
C ILE A 471 -22.95 -4.38 16.80
N CYS A 472 -22.36 -4.81 15.69
CA CYS A 472 -21.97 -3.94 14.57
C CYS A 472 -22.71 -4.21 13.26
N GLY A 473 -23.65 -5.17 13.20
CA GLY A 473 -24.31 -5.66 11.98
C GLY A 473 -24.71 -4.58 10.97
N ASP A 474 -25.47 -3.57 11.39
CA ASP A 474 -25.89 -2.47 10.51
C ASP A 474 -24.71 -1.65 9.98
N THR A 475 -23.74 -1.32 10.84
CA THR A 475 -22.57 -0.53 10.44
C THR A 475 -21.62 -1.33 9.55
N LEU A 476 -21.59 -2.66 9.68
CA LEU A 476 -20.85 -3.54 8.76
C LEU A 476 -21.43 -3.51 7.35
N GLU A 477 -22.76 -3.43 7.23
CA GLU A 477 -23.40 -3.24 5.92
C GLU A 477 -23.09 -1.85 5.35
N GLU A 478 -23.08 -0.78 6.15
CA GLU A 478 -22.65 0.56 5.70
C GLU A 478 -21.18 0.58 5.22
N ILE A 479 -20.28 -0.16 5.88
CA ILE A 479 -18.89 -0.34 5.43
C ILE A 479 -18.86 -1.07 4.08
N LYS A 480 -19.67 -2.12 3.92
CA LYS A 480 -19.81 -2.83 2.64
C LYS A 480 -20.36 -1.91 1.56
N GLU A 481 -21.33 -1.05 1.86
CA GLU A 481 -21.81 -0.04 0.91
C GLU A 481 -20.70 0.93 0.48
N GLN A 482 -19.83 1.36 1.41
CA GLN A 482 -18.67 2.21 1.07
C GLN A 482 -17.71 1.49 0.10
N HIS A 483 -17.42 0.21 0.32
CA HIS A 483 -16.65 -0.59 -0.64
C HIS A 483 -17.28 -0.60 -2.04
N PHE A 484 -18.61 -0.71 -2.12
CA PHE A 484 -19.34 -0.71 -3.39
C PHE A 484 -19.29 0.66 -4.08
N SER A 485 -19.43 1.74 -3.32
CA SER A 485 -19.28 3.11 -3.81
C SER A 485 -17.89 3.34 -4.41
N ASN A 486 -16.84 2.97 -3.67
CA ASN A 486 -15.46 3.07 -4.12
C ASN A 486 -15.20 2.17 -5.35
N GLY A 487 -15.80 0.97 -5.38
CA GLY A 487 -15.78 0.06 -6.52
C GLY A 487 -16.32 0.71 -7.80
N ALA A 488 -17.47 1.36 -7.69
CA ALA A 488 -18.10 2.06 -8.79
C ALA A 488 -17.30 3.28 -9.25
N LEU A 489 -16.81 4.09 -8.31
CA LEU A 489 -15.98 5.26 -8.59
C LEU A 489 -14.70 4.88 -9.34
N LEU A 490 -13.94 3.92 -8.80
CA LEU A 490 -12.71 3.42 -9.40
C LEU A 490 -12.98 2.81 -10.78
N ARG A 491 -14.05 2.01 -10.91
CA ARG A 491 -14.46 1.44 -12.21
C ARG A 491 -14.76 2.52 -13.23
N ASN A 492 -15.53 3.54 -12.86
CA ASN A 492 -15.96 4.57 -13.79
C ASN A 492 -14.76 5.35 -14.33
N ILE A 493 -13.80 5.72 -13.47
CA ILE A 493 -12.57 6.40 -13.89
C ILE A 493 -11.73 5.47 -14.79
N LEU A 494 -11.41 4.27 -14.33
CA LEU A 494 -10.49 3.38 -15.07
C LEU A 494 -11.08 2.88 -16.41
N THR A 495 -12.41 2.80 -16.53
CA THR A 495 -13.07 2.47 -17.81
C THR A 495 -13.15 3.65 -18.76
N GLN A 496 -13.18 4.89 -18.26
CA GLN A 496 -13.08 6.10 -19.09
C GLN A 496 -11.67 6.25 -19.65
N THR A 497 -10.65 5.87 -18.88
CA THR A 497 -9.23 5.93 -19.27
C THR A 497 -8.73 4.68 -20.00
N SER A 498 -9.64 3.79 -20.40
CA SER A 498 -9.33 2.55 -21.14
C SER A 498 -8.43 1.53 -20.42
N LEU A 499 -8.21 1.68 -19.12
CA LEU A 499 -7.41 0.77 -18.28
C LEU A 499 -8.22 -0.44 -17.76
N ALA A 500 -9.52 -0.26 -17.58
CA ALA A 500 -10.43 -1.30 -17.15
C ALA A 500 -11.46 -1.66 -18.22
N SER A 501 -11.97 -2.89 -18.15
CA SER A 501 -13.01 -3.38 -19.04
C SER A 501 -14.35 -2.71 -18.75
N ARG A 502 -14.99 -2.16 -19.79
CA ARG A 502 -16.41 -1.74 -19.74
C ARG A 502 -17.37 -2.94 -19.79
N LYS A 503 -16.89 -4.11 -20.22
CA LYS A 503 -17.72 -5.28 -20.49
C LYS A 503 -18.25 -5.86 -19.18
N VAL A 504 -19.56 -5.90 -19.08
CA VAL A 504 -20.31 -6.60 -18.03
C VAL A 504 -21.07 -7.75 -18.69
N VAL A 505 -21.04 -8.93 -18.06
CA VAL A 505 -21.77 -10.11 -18.53
C VAL A 505 -23.26 -9.88 -18.32
N LYS A 506 -24.04 -9.82 -19.42
CA LYS A 506 -25.48 -9.59 -19.38
C LYS A 506 -26.25 -10.89 -19.21
N HIS A 507 -27.26 -10.88 -18.34
CA HIS A 507 -28.27 -11.93 -18.27
C HIS A 507 -29.63 -11.34 -17.88
N LYS A 508 -30.69 -12.08 -18.17
CA LYS A 508 -32.08 -11.62 -18.03
C LYS A 508 -32.49 -11.27 -16.58
N ASP A 509 -31.83 -11.87 -15.60
CA ASP A 509 -32.13 -11.67 -14.17
C ASP A 509 -31.04 -10.84 -13.47
N MET A 510 -30.27 -10.03 -14.20
CA MET A 510 -29.19 -9.24 -13.61
C MET A 510 -29.71 -8.08 -12.75
N LEU A 511 -28.94 -7.72 -11.71
CA LEU A 511 -29.16 -6.46 -10.97
C LEU A 511 -29.23 -5.27 -11.93
N SER A 512 -30.17 -4.37 -11.65
CA SER A 512 -30.44 -3.21 -12.51
C SER A 512 -29.39 -2.10 -12.37
N ASN A 513 -28.89 -1.87 -11.15
CA ASN A 513 -27.96 -0.79 -10.87
C ASN A 513 -26.50 -1.22 -11.12
N LEU A 514 -25.95 -0.85 -12.28
CA LEU A 514 -24.55 -1.13 -12.63
C LEU A 514 -23.53 -0.16 -11.98
N ASN A 515 -24.02 0.85 -11.26
CA ASN A 515 -23.18 1.74 -10.44
C ASN A 515 -23.00 1.20 -9.02
N GLU A 516 -23.43 -0.02 -8.72
CA GLU A 516 -23.19 -0.73 -7.46
C GLU A 516 -22.37 -1.99 -7.72
N LEU A 517 -21.27 -1.83 -8.46
CA LEU A 517 -20.34 -2.92 -8.73
C LEU A 517 -19.11 -2.75 -7.85
N TYR A 518 -18.91 -3.70 -6.95
CA TYR A 518 -17.74 -3.71 -6.07
C TYR A 518 -16.41 -3.91 -6.82
N PHE A 519 -16.42 -4.69 -7.91
CA PHE A 519 -15.19 -5.08 -8.59
C PHE A 519 -14.89 -4.25 -9.82
N VAL A 520 -13.61 -3.92 -10.01
CA VAL A 520 -13.07 -3.47 -11.29
C VAL A 520 -12.31 -4.62 -11.93
N THR A 521 -12.57 -4.90 -13.21
CA THR A 521 -11.94 -6.02 -13.92
C THR A 521 -11.30 -5.61 -15.24
N SER A 522 -10.23 -6.31 -15.61
CA SER A 522 -9.56 -6.11 -16.90
C SER A 522 -8.77 -7.35 -17.29
N THR A 523 -8.69 -7.66 -18.58
CA THR A 523 -7.73 -8.64 -19.13
C THR A 523 -6.44 -7.97 -19.61
N GLN A 524 -6.38 -6.64 -19.57
CA GLN A 524 -5.27 -5.85 -20.09
C GLN A 524 -4.04 -5.92 -19.19
N LYS A 525 -2.86 -6.11 -19.78
CA LYS A 525 -1.59 -6.09 -19.04
C LYS A 525 -1.29 -4.70 -18.47
N GLU A 526 -1.80 -3.67 -19.12
CA GLU A 526 -1.62 -2.25 -18.81
C GLU A 526 -2.07 -1.94 -17.38
N LEU A 527 -3.26 -2.42 -16.98
CA LEU A 527 -3.76 -2.27 -15.60
C LEU A 527 -2.86 -2.96 -14.57
N ARG A 528 -2.41 -4.18 -14.88
CA ARG A 528 -1.52 -4.96 -13.99
C ARG A 528 -0.19 -4.23 -13.80
N ASP A 529 0.37 -3.75 -14.89
CA ASP A 529 1.68 -3.12 -14.88
C ASP A 529 1.60 -1.74 -14.20
N ALA A 530 0.52 -0.98 -14.44
CA ALA A 530 0.23 0.29 -13.77
C ALA A 530 -0.10 0.13 -12.27
N SER A 531 -0.64 -1.00 -11.85
CA SER A 531 -0.94 -1.25 -10.42
C SER A 531 0.28 -1.77 -9.63
N ARG A 532 1.37 -2.14 -10.31
CA ARG A 532 2.54 -2.78 -9.67
C ARG A 532 3.23 -1.81 -8.72
N GLY A 533 3.34 -2.20 -7.45
CA GLY A 533 3.99 -1.39 -6.41
C GLY A 533 3.08 -0.30 -5.81
N ILE A 534 1.89 -0.08 -6.39
CA ILE A 534 0.86 0.83 -5.87
C ILE A 534 -0.19 0.04 -5.08
N ILE A 535 -0.70 -1.05 -5.67
CA ILE A 535 -1.71 -1.91 -5.06
C ILE A 535 -1.07 -3.21 -4.62
N GLU A 536 -1.37 -3.63 -3.39
CA GLU A 536 -0.91 -4.91 -2.88
C GLU A 536 -1.61 -6.07 -3.60
N LYS A 537 -0.83 -7.05 -4.05
CA LYS A 537 -1.39 -8.28 -4.60
C LYS A 537 -1.84 -9.20 -3.46
N ARG A 538 -3.11 -9.62 -3.49
CA ARG A 538 -3.70 -10.56 -2.53
C ARG A 538 -4.55 -11.60 -3.27
N ASP A 539 -4.75 -12.75 -2.63
CA ASP A 539 -5.58 -13.84 -3.19
C ASP A 539 -7.07 -13.69 -2.83
N SER A 540 -7.44 -12.67 -2.03
CA SER A 540 -8.80 -12.39 -1.53
C SER A 540 -9.16 -10.90 -1.61
N PHE A 541 -10.44 -10.57 -1.34
CA PHE A 541 -11.05 -9.23 -1.33
C PHE A 541 -11.72 -8.93 0.03
N GLY A 542 -12.21 -7.70 0.24
CA GLY A 542 -13.00 -7.26 1.42
C GLY A 542 -12.19 -6.68 2.58
N HIS A 543 -10.86 -6.69 2.48
CA HIS A 543 -9.97 -6.34 3.57
C HIS A 543 -9.79 -4.82 3.75
N PHE A 544 -9.08 -4.39 4.80
CA PHE A 544 -8.88 -2.98 5.19
C PHE A 544 -8.19 -2.08 4.14
N GLY A 545 -7.70 -2.67 3.05
CA GLY A 545 -6.91 -1.99 2.03
C GLY A 545 -7.27 -2.52 0.65
N THR A 546 -7.20 -1.65 -0.34
CA THR A 546 -7.45 -2.02 -1.73
C THR A 546 -6.49 -3.13 -2.19
N ALA A 547 -7.03 -4.14 -2.85
CA ALA A 547 -6.32 -5.34 -3.24
C ALA A 547 -6.42 -5.63 -4.75
N LEU A 548 -5.34 -6.18 -5.30
CA LEU A 548 -5.28 -6.74 -6.64
C LEU A 548 -5.21 -8.26 -6.57
N ALA A 549 -6.15 -8.94 -7.23
CA ALA A 549 -6.18 -10.39 -7.38
C ALA A 549 -6.25 -10.79 -8.85
N ARG A 550 -5.97 -12.07 -9.14
CA ARG A 550 -6.11 -12.64 -10.49
C ARG A 550 -7.11 -13.79 -10.45
N VAL A 551 -8.11 -13.74 -11.32
CA VAL A 551 -9.09 -14.80 -11.56
C VAL A 551 -8.90 -15.31 -12.98
N MET A 552 -8.15 -16.41 -13.13
CA MET A 552 -7.71 -16.92 -14.44
C MET A 552 -6.94 -15.86 -15.24
N ASP A 553 -7.48 -15.33 -16.33
CA ASP A 553 -6.91 -14.25 -17.14
C ASP A 553 -7.40 -12.84 -16.72
N GLN A 554 -8.43 -12.76 -15.88
CA GLN A 554 -8.95 -11.49 -15.37
C GLN A 554 -8.11 -10.96 -14.20
N ILE A 555 -7.75 -9.69 -14.28
CA ILE A 555 -7.31 -8.89 -13.13
C ILE A 555 -8.57 -8.40 -12.42
N ARG A 556 -8.59 -8.51 -11.10
CA ARG A 556 -9.66 -8.01 -10.23
C ARG A 556 -9.07 -7.01 -9.24
N LEU A 557 -9.54 -5.77 -9.27
CA LEU A 557 -9.33 -4.81 -8.19
C LEU A 557 -10.55 -4.80 -7.26
N SER A 558 -10.27 -4.67 -5.97
CA SER A 558 -11.24 -4.65 -4.89
C SER A 558 -10.87 -3.51 -3.94
N PRO A 559 -11.53 -2.35 -4.01
CA PRO A 559 -11.16 -1.20 -3.19
C PRO A 559 -11.50 -1.42 -1.71
N ASP A 560 -10.83 -0.66 -0.84
CA ASP A 560 -11.17 -0.56 0.58
C ASP A 560 -12.40 0.32 0.81
N ALA A 561 -12.76 0.50 2.09
CA ALA A 561 -13.89 1.30 2.55
C ALA A 561 -13.44 2.64 3.17
N SER A 562 -12.29 3.18 2.75
CA SER A 562 -11.98 4.60 2.99
C SER A 562 -12.97 5.50 2.23
N ASP A 563 -12.85 6.82 2.37
CA ASP A 563 -13.70 7.78 1.67
C ASP A 563 -13.35 7.94 0.18
N ASP A 564 -14.18 8.72 -0.52
CA ASP A 564 -14.05 8.97 -1.95
C ASP A 564 -12.72 9.67 -2.29
N LEU A 565 -12.17 10.51 -1.40
CA LEU A 565 -10.91 11.22 -1.64
C LEU A 565 -9.73 10.25 -1.72
N ASP A 566 -9.65 9.29 -0.80
CA ASP A 566 -8.62 8.25 -0.84
C ASP A 566 -8.76 7.38 -2.09
N CYS A 567 -10.00 7.05 -2.48
CA CYS A 567 -10.27 6.31 -3.71
C CYS A 567 -9.83 7.09 -4.98
N LEU A 568 -10.08 8.41 -5.02
CA LEU A 568 -9.64 9.28 -6.11
C LEU A 568 -8.12 9.38 -6.21
N ILE A 569 -7.41 9.49 -5.08
CA ILE A 569 -5.95 9.46 -5.05
C ILE A 569 -5.45 8.16 -5.65
N GLN A 570 -6.00 7.02 -5.26
CA GLN A 570 -5.60 5.73 -5.80
C GLN A 570 -5.91 5.58 -7.29
N ALA A 571 -7.08 6.03 -7.75
CA ALA A 571 -7.42 6.03 -9.17
C ALA A 571 -6.42 6.88 -9.97
N ALA A 572 -6.07 8.06 -9.46
CA ALA A 572 -5.05 8.93 -10.03
C ALA A 572 -3.66 8.25 -10.03
N GLN A 573 -3.29 7.51 -8.98
CA GLN A 573 -2.02 6.77 -8.95
C GLN A 573 -1.93 5.77 -10.10
N ILE A 574 -2.95 4.94 -10.29
CA ILE A 574 -2.99 3.92 -11.36
C ILE A 574 -2.94 4.61 -12.73
N TYR A 575 -3.73 5.67 -12.93
CA TYR A 575 -3.76 6.42 -14.18
C TYR A 575 -2.39 7.02 -14.50
N LEU A 576 -1.80 7.76 -13.56
CA LEU A 576 -0.51 8.43 -13.76
C LEU A 576 0.62 7.42 -13.97
N ALA A 577 0.61 6.29 -13.26
CA ALA A 577 1.62 5.24 -13.44
C ALA A 577 1.54 4.55 -14.80
N HIS A 578 0.36 4.55 -15.44
CA HIS A 578 0.23 4.07 -16.81
C HIS A 578 0.78 5.06 -17.85
N HIS A 579 0.58 6.36 -17.62
CA HIS A 579 0.89 7.41 -18.60
C HIS A 579 2.27 8.04 -18.46
N PHE A 580 2.90 7.95 -17.29
CA PHE A 580 4.17 8.61 -17.01
C PHE A 580 5.20 7.61 -16.47
N GLU A 581 6.40 7.64 -17.05
CA GLU A 581 7.56 6.97 -16.48
C GLU A 581 7.98 7.66 -15.16
N PRO A 582 8.68 6.95 -14.26
CA PRO A 582 9.08 7.49 -12.96
C PRO A 582 9.85 8.81 -13.02
N ARG A 583 10.72 8.99 -14.02
CA ARG A 583 11.53 10.21 -14.18
C ARG A 583 10.69 11.40 -14.63
N ASP A 584 9.77 11.18 -15.55
CA ASP A 584 8.84 12.22 -16.00
C ASP A 584 7.89 12.62 -14.86
N SER A 585 7.47 11.64 -14.06
CA SER A 585 6.68 11.87 -12.86
C SER A 585 7.42 12.75 -11.84
N LEU A 586 8.70 12.50 -11.59
CA LEU A 586 9.52 13.35 -10.70
C LEU A 586 9.67 14.77 -11.24
N LYS A 587 9.88 14.92 -12.55
CA LYS A 587 10.02 16.24 -13.19
C LYS A 587 8.71 17.04 -13.10
N LEU A 588 7.58 16.40 -13.37
CA LEU A 588 6.25 17.00 -13.21
C LEU A 588 6.03 17.41 -11.76
N LEU A 589 6.28 16.50 -10.82
CA LEU A 589 6.11 16.76 -9.38
C LEU A 589 6.95 17.97 -8.93
N SER A 590 8.23 18.00 -9.31
CA SER A 590 9.14 19.09 -8.96
C SER A 590 8.73 20.42 -9.60
N THR A 591 8.02 20.40 -10.72
CA THR A 591 7.53 21.62 -11.38
C THR A 591 6.32 22.19 -10.63
N TYR A 592 5.35 21.34 -10.28
CA TYR A 592 4.14 21.78 -9.57
C TYR A 592 4.39 22.10 -8.08
N ALA A 593 5.41 21.50 -7.46
CA ALA A 593 5.75 21.78 -6.06
C ALA A 593 6.62 23.04 -5.86
N LYS A 594 7.07 23.71 -6.92
CA LYS A 594 7.97 24.89 -6.82
C LYS A 594 7.24 26.20 -6.48
N ASP A 595 5.93 26.29 -6.66
CA ASP A 595 5.16 27.51 -6.43
C ASP A 595 4.44 27.50 -5.08
N ALA A 596 4.62 28.53 -4.24
CA ALA A 596 4.03 28.64 -2.90
C ALA A 596 2.51 28.93 -2.86
N LYS A 597 1.74 28.49 -3.85
CA LYS A 597 0.28 28.62 -3.86
C LYS A 597 -0.37 27.37 -3.28
N ASN A 598 -1.42 27.55 -2.50
CA ASN A 598 -2.27 26.45 -2.07
C ASN A 598 -2.91 25.83 -3.31
N LEU A 599 -2.80 24.50 -3.42
CA LEU A 599 -3.40 23.74 -4.50
C LEU A 599 -4.88 23.52 -4.20
N SER A 600 -5.72 23.52 -5.24
CA SER A 600 -7.11 23.09 -5.11
C SER A 600 -7.18 21.61 -4.74
N ILE A 601 -8.28 21.15 -4.13
CA ILE A 601 -8.43 19.73 -3.73
C ILE A 601 -8.14 18.75 -4.89
N PRO A 602 -8.64 18.96 -6.13
CA PRO A 602 -8.30 18.09 -7.25
C PRO A 602 -6.80 18.09 -7.58
N GLU A 603 -6.14 19.25 -7.50
CA GLU A 603 -4.69 19.35 -7.71
C GLU A 603 -3.93 18.62 -6.58
N GLN A 604 -4.35 18.79 -5.32
CA GLN A 604 -3.78 18.07 -4.18
C GLN A 604 -3.87 16.55 -4.35
N VAL A 605 -5.01 16.04 -4.82
CA VAL A 605 -5.22 14.61 -5.15
C VAL A 605 -4.21 14.15 -6.20
N ILE A 606 -4.06 14.90 -7.30
CA ILE A 606 -3.16 14.56 -8.41
C ILE A 606 -1.69 14.59 -7.96
N VAL A 607 -1.24 15.65 -7.30
CA VAL A 607 0.18 15.77 -6.89
C VAL A 607 0.52 14.77 -5.77
N THR A 608 -0.42 14.47 -4.88
CA THR A 608 -0.24 13.45 -3.84
C THR A 608 -0.13 12.05 -4.46
N ALA A 609 -0.96 11.74 -5.45
CA ALA A 609 -0.86 10.50 -6.21
C ALA A 609 0.48 10.40 -6.94
N LEU A 610 0.89 11.47 -7.63
CA LEU A 610 2.16 11.55 -8.36
C LEU A 610 3.36 11.36 -7.41
N ALA A 611 3.37 12.04 -6.27
CA ALA A 611 4.38 11.87 -5.24
C ALA A 611 4.48 10.42 -4.78
N ASN A 612 3.35 9.78 -4.45
CA ASN A 612 3.34 8.39 -4.02
C ASN A 612 3.84 7.41 -5.11
N ASN A 613 3.60 7.70 -6.40
CA ASN A 613 4.16 6.92 -7.51
C ASN A 613 5.69 7.07 -7.64
N VAL A 614 6.20 8.31 -7.53
CA VAL A 614 7.64 8.58 -7.48
C VAL A 614 8.26 7.86 -6.28
N LEU A 615 7.61 7.92 -5.12
CA LEU A 615 8.07 7.26 -3.90
C LEU A 615 8.09 5.72 -4.04
N ALA A 616 7.13 5.12 -4.75
CA ALA A 616 7.10 3.67 -4.98
C ALA A 616 8.25 3.17 -5.88
N THR A 617 8.86 4.06 -6.67
CA THR A 617 9.90 3.73 -7.66
C THR A 617 11.31 4.24 -7.29
N LEU A 618 11.42 4.81 -6.09
CA LEU A 618 12.58 5.51 -5.51
C LEU A 618 13.91 4.77 -5.50
N ALA A 619 13.93 3.44 -5.41
CA ALA A 619 15.17 2.66 -5.33
C ALA A 619 16.10 2.85 -6.56
N LYS A 620 15.63 3.58 -7.58
CA LYS A 620 16.33 3.90 -8.83
C LYS A 620 16.73 5.38 -8.98
N ILE A 621 16.46 6.23 -7.99
CA ILE A 621 16.72 7.69 -8.05
C ILE A 621 18.18 7.98 -7.64
N ASN A 622 18.84 8.89 -8.37
CA ASN A 622 20.24 9.25 -8.15
C ASN A 622 20.39 10.04 -6.82
N PRO A 623 21.47 9.84 -6.04
CA PRO A 623 21.76 10.68 -4.87
C PRO A 623 21.66 12.20 -5.11
N SER A 624 22.02 12.67 -6.31
CA SER A 624 21.88 14.09 -6.70
C SER A 624 20.42 14.57 -6.81
N GLU A 625 19.49 13.68 -7.17
CA GLU A 625 18.04 13.98 -7.24
C GLU A 625 17.35 13.91 -5.87
N THR A 626 18.06 13.40 -4.83
CA THR A 626 17.49 13.20 -3.49
C THR A 626 17.17 14.52 -2.79
N LEU A 627 17.93 15.59 -3.02
CA LEU A 627 17.68 16.91 -2.42
C LEU A 627 16.48 17.61 -3.04
N SER A 628 16.42 17.64 -4.38
CA SER A 628 15.26 18.20 -5.08
C SER A 628 13.98 17.47 -4.69
N LEU A 629 14.03 16.14 -4.57
CA LEU A 629 12.89 15.37 -4.06
C LEU A 629 12.58 15.72 -2.60
N LEU A 630 13.58 15.83 -1.71
CA LEU A 630 13.37 16.22 -0.31
C LEU A 630 12.63 17.57 -0.20
N PHE A 631 13.05 18.59 -0.94
CA PHE A 631 12.40 19.90 -0.92
C PHE A 631 11.03 19.88 -1.58
N THR A 632 10.86 19.12 -2.65
CA THR A 632 9.56 18.87 -3.29
C THR A 632 8.57 18.26 -2.29
N LEU A 633 8.97 17.21 -1.55
CA LEU A 633 8.11 16.59 -0.54
C LEU A 633 7.78 17.56 0.61
N ASN A 634 8.74 18.39 1.03
CA ASN A 634 8.50 19.43 2.04
C ASN A 634 7.43 20.43 1.58
N ASN A 635 7.53 20.93 0.35
CA ASN A 635 6.58 21.89 -0.19
C ASN A 635 5.18 21.26 -0.34
N LEU A 636 5.10 20.00 -0.78
CA LEU A 636 3.82 19.28 -0.87
C LEU A 636 3.15 19.10 0.48
N MET A 637 3.92 18.90 1.57
CA MET A 637 3.35 18.86 2.92
C MET A 637 2.71 20.19 3.34
N GLU A 638 3.20 21.32 2.82
CA GLU A 638 2.64 22.65 3.07
C GLU A 638 1.45 22.95 2.13
N GLN A 639 1.48 22.47 0.89
CA GLN A 639 0.47 22.72 -0.15
C GLN A 639 -0.75 21.79 -0.10
N CYS A 640 -0.62 20.60 0.49
CA CYS A 640 -1.65 19.56 0.56
C CYS A 640 -2.19 19.37 1.99
N ASP A 641 -2.44 20.47 2.69
CA ASP A 641 -2.88 20.49 4.08
C ASP A 641 -4.26 19.85 4.30
N GLU A 642 -5.17 19.96 3.33
CA GLU A 642 -6.49 19.29 3.36
C GLU A 642 -6.38 17.75 3.35
N LEU A 643 -5.24 17.20 2.93
CA LEU A 643 -4.98 15.76 2.93
C LEU A 643 -4.15 15.30 4.14
N LYS A 644 -3.85 16.20 5.08
CA LYS A 644 -3.01 15.90 6.25
C LYS A 644 -3.59 14.75 7.07
N GLY A 645 -2.71 13.85 7.49
CA GLY A 645 -3.07 12.68 8.31
C GLY A 645 -3.59 11.48 7.52
N ARG A 646 -3.94 11.65 6.24
CA ARG A 646 -4.34 10.54 5.35
C ARG A 646 -3.15 9.64 5.03
N GLN A 647 -3.42 8.38 4.67
CA GLN A 647 -2.38 7.38 4.40
C GLN A 647 -1.34 7.85 3.35
N TYR A 648 -1.79 8.53 2.29
CA TYR A 648 -0.95 8.98 1.18
C TYR A 648 -0.08 10.19 1.56
N TYR A 649 -0.64 11.12 2.34
CA TYR A 649 0.10 12.24 2.91
C TYR A 649 1.11 11.75 3.95
N ASN A 650 0.72 10.82 4.83
CA ASN A 650 1.60 10.23 5.82
C ASN A 650 2.79 9.51 5.18
N ASN A 651 2.61 8.89 4.00
CA ASN A 651 3.69 8.29 3.24
C ASN A 651 4.69 9.33 2.70
N ILE A 652 4.20 10.48 2.22
CA ILE A 652 5.04 11.63 1.84
C ILE A 652 5.84 12.13 3.05
N ALA A 653 5.17 12.39 4.17
CA ALA A 653 5.80 12.89 5.40
C ALA A 653 6.85 11.90 5.94
N LYS A 654 6.51 10.61 6.01
CA LYS A 654 7.44 9.56 6.42
C LYS A 654 8.68 9.53 5.52
N SER A 655 8.48 9.53 4.19
CA SER A 655 9.58 9.49 3.23
C SER A 655 10.47 10.73 3.32
N TYR A 656 9.88 11.91 3.51
CA TYR A 656 10.61 13.15 3.77
C TYR A 656 11.54 13.02 4.99
N PHE A 657 11.01 12.57 6.14
CA PHE A 657 11.83 12.42 7.36
C PHE A 657 12.89 11.32 7.21
N GLU A 658 12.58 10.21 6.53
CA GLU A 658 13.54 9.15 6.25
C GLU A 658 14.68 9.64 5.34
N PHE A 659 14.41 10.40 4.27
CA PHE A 659 15.46 10.98 3.43
C PHE A 659 16.29 12.01 4.17
N ARG A 660 15.63 12.87 4.95
CA ARG A 660 16.32 13.84 5.80
C ARG A 660 17.29 13.15 6.75
N GLN A 661 16.84 12.10 7.44
CA GLN A 661 17.69 11.33 8.35
C GLN A 661 18.79 10.57 7.62
N LYS A 662 18.49 10.00 6.45
CA LYS A 662 19.49 9.34 5.60
C LYS A 662 20.60 10.29 5.19
N LEU A 663 20.28 11.53 4.80
CA LEU A 663 21.27 12.56 4.47
C LEU A 663 22.12 12.94 5.70
N ILE A 664 21.49 13.14 6.86
CA ILE A 664 22.21 13.41 8.12
C ILE A 664 23.22 12.29 8.42
N ASN A 665 22.79 11.04 8.33
CA ASN A 665 23.62 9.87 8.63
C ASN A 665 24.72 9.66 7.57
N THR A 666 24.41 9.84 6.28
CA THR A 666 25.35 9.62 5.17
C THR A 666 26.50 10.62 5.20
N TYR A 667 26.21 11.88 5.53
CA TYR A 667 27.20 12.97 5.50
C TYR A 667 27.69 13.42 6.90
N ASP A 668 27.30 12.72 7.97
CA ASP A 668 27.63 13.05 9.36
C ASP A 668 27.34 14.53 9.70
N VAL A 669 26.10 14.96 9.43
CA VAL A 669 25.70 16.37 9.54
C VAL A 669 25.56 16.79 11.00
N LYS A 670 26.50 17.58 11.51
CA LYS A 670 26.49 18.08 12.91
C LYS A 670 25.47 19.18 13.19
N LYS A 671 25.17 20.02 12.20
CA LYS A 671 24.20 21.14 12.31
C LYS A 671 23.10 21.02 11.24
N PRO A 672 22.10 20.12 11.44
CA PRO A 672 21.11 19.81 10.40
C PRO A 672 20.33 21.02 9.91
N ARG A 673 19.95 21.95 10.80
CA ARG A 673 19.16 23.14 10.43
C ARG A 673 19.88 24.01 9.40
N GLU A 674 21.11 24.44 9.70
CA GLU A 674 21.93 25.25 8.78
C GLU A 674 22.21 24.51 7.47
N PHE A 675 22.48 23.21 7.55
CA PHE A 675 22.76 22.39 6.37
C PHE A 675 21.57 22.35 5.40
N PHE A 676 20.37 22.05 5.89
CA PHE A 676 19.16 22.00 5.05
C PHE A 676 18.73 23.38 4.55
N GLU A 677 18.97 24.44 5.32
CA GLU A 677 18.75 25.83 4.89
C GLU A 677 19.66 26.22 3.71
N VAL A 678 20.97 25.97 3.81
CA VAL A 678 21.93 26.25 2.73
C VAL A 678 21.62 25.43 1.48
N THR A 679 21.39 24.14 1.63
CA THR A 679 21.10 23.26 0.48
C THR A 679 19.79 23.63 -0.21
N LYS A 680 18.76 24.09 0.53
CA LYS A 680 17.52 24.61 -0.06
C LYS A 680 17.78 25.89 -0.86
N LEU A 681 18.51 26.85 -0.29
CA LEU A 681 18.87 28.10 -0.97
C LEU A 681 19.62 27.86 -2.29
N LEU A 682 20.48 26.84 -2.32
CA LEU A 682 21.24 26.47 -3.51
C LEU A 682 20.35 25.77 -4.55
N ASP A 683 19.43 24.91 -4.12
CA ASP A 683 18.43 24.27 -5.01
C ASP A 683 17.48 25.30 -5.64
N ASP A 684 16.99 26.27 -4.86
CA ASP A 684 16.14 27.37 -5.33
C ASP A 684 16.86 28.24 -6.38
N LYS A 685 18.19 28.32 -6.30
CA LYS A 685 19.05 29.01 -7.28
C LYS A 685 19.44 28.13 -8.48
N ASN A 686 18.94 26.90 -8.56
CA ASN A 686 19.30 25.88 -9.55
C ASN A 686 20.80 25.53 -9.57
N ILE A 687 21.48 25.56 -8.40
CA ILE A 687 22.88 25.16 -8.26
C ILE A 687 22.92 23.66 -7.91
N SER A 688 23.42 22.84 -8.83
CA SER A 688 23.54 21.39 -8.64
C SER A 688 24.63 21.06 -7.61
N LEU A 689 24.31 20.17 -6.65
CA LEU A 689 25.23 19.75 -5.60
C LEU A 689 25.71 18.31 -5.81
N SER A 690 27.02 18.13 -5.89
CA SER A 690 27.65 16.81 -5.91
C SER A 690 27.70 16.20 -4.50
N SER A 691 27.97 14.89 -4.38
CA SER A 691 28.20 14.25 -3.08
C SER A 691 29.37 14.88 -2.32
N GLU A 692 30.38 15.39 -3.02
CA GLU A 692 31.51 16.10 -2.41
C GLU A 692 31.05 17.44 -1.83
N ASN A 693 30.23 18.18 -2.57
CA ASN A 693 29.68 19.46 -2.13
C ASN A 693 28.84 19.26 -0.85
N LEU A 694 28.06 18.19 -0.77
CA LEU A 694 27.27 17.87 0.42
C LEU A 694 28.14 17.48 1.62
N TYR A 695 29.22 16.75 1.41
CA TYR A 695 30.18 16.45 2.47
C TYR A 695 30.92 17.71 2.96
N LYS A 696 31.31 18.61 2.04
CA LYS A 696 31.91 19.91 2.38
C LYS A 696 30.93 20.74 3.21
N LEU A 697 29.69 20.87 2.74
CA LEU A 697 28.63 21.60 3.44
C LEU A 697 28.27 20.98 4.79
N SER A 698 28.38 19.66 4.99
CA SER A 698 28.09 19.05 6.29
C SER A 698 29.14 19.39 7.36
N LYS A 699 30.40 19.52 6.95
CA LYS A 699 31.53 19.77 7.87
C LYS A 699 31.91 21.24 8.02
N ASN A 700 31.68 22.05 7.00
CA ASN A 700 32.18 23.42 6.94
C ASN A 700 31.17 24.46 7.42
N GLU A 701 31.27 24.86 8.70
CA GLU A 701 30.43 25.91 9.27
C GLU A 701 30.63 27.29 8.61
N PHE A 702 31.87 27.62 8.24
CA PHE A 702 32.18 28.93 7.66
C PHE A 702 31.49 29.10 6.31
N ILE A 703 31.63 28.12 5.40
CA ILE A 703 30.97 28.15 4.08
C ILE A 703 29.45 28.24 4.24
N ARG A 704 28.85 27.45 5.16
CA ARG A 704 27.39 27.52 5.39
C ARG A 704 26.94 28.92 5.80
N LYS A 705 27.63 29.54 6.76
CA LYS A 705 27.29 30.90 7.24
C LYS A 705 27.42 31.93 6.13
N VAL A 706 28.51 31.90 5.36
CA VAL A 706 28.73 32.79 4.23
C VAL A 706 27.58 32.70 3.22
N ILE A 707 27.14 31.49 2.87
CA ILE A 707 26.04 31.31 1.92
C ILE A 707 24.74 31.87 2.50
N ILE A 708 24.36 31.52 3.74
CA ILE A 708 23.14 32.02 4.39
C ILE A 708 23.12 33.55 4.41
N GLU A 709 24.21 34.18 4.86
CA GLU A 709 24.28 35.63 5.09
C GLU A 709 24.45 36.45 3.80
N HIS A 710 25.09 35.88 2.76
CA HIS A 710 25.53 36.64 1.59
C HIS A 710 25.02 36.15 0.23
N HIS A 711 24.19 35.10 0.16
CA HIS A 711 23.65 34.58 -1.12
C HIS A 711 22.90 35.60 -1.99
N LYS A 712 22.38 36.70 -1.40
CA LYS A 712 21.72 37.79 -2.15
C LYS A 712 22.71 38.76 -2.80
N LYS A 713 23.92 38.86 -2.25
CA LYS A 713 25.01 39.74 -2.76
C LYS A 713 25.90 39.02 -3.77
N LEU A 714 25.98 37.70 -3.68
CA LEU A 714 26.81 36.85 -4.53
C LEU A 714 26.02 36.32 -5.74
N SER A 715 26.70 36.20 -6.88
CA SER A 715 26.13 35.53 -8.06
C SER A 715 26.05 34.02 -7.84
N ASN A 716 25.32 33.30 -8.69
CA ASN A 716 25.29 31.84 -8.62
C ASN A 716 26.67 31.23 -8.92
N ASP A 717 27.45 31.83 -9.83
CA ASP A 717 28.81 31.39 -10.16
C ASP A 717 29.77 31.58 -8.98
N ALA A 718 29.62 32.67 -8.23
CA ALA A 718 30.39 32.91 -7.00
C ALA A 718 30.04 31.89 -5.92
N LEU A 719 28.76 31.58 -5.74
CA LEU A 719 28.32 30.56 -4.79
C LEU A 719 28.88 29.18 -5.15
N SER A 720 28.82 28.79 -6.43
CA SER A 720 29.45 27.56 -6.92
C SER A 720 30.96 27.54 -6.66
N ALA A 721 31.68 28.62 -6.98
CA ALA A 721 33.12 28.69 -6.73
C ALA A 721 33.47 28.57 -5.23
N ILE A 722 32.69 29.19 -4.34
CA ILE A 722 32.88 29.08 -2.89
C ILE A 722 32.66 27.64 -2.40
N ILE A 723 31.66 26.95 -2.93
CA ILE A 723 31.34 25.56 -2.54
C ILE A 723 32.41 24.60 -3.05
N ASP A 724 32.80 24.73 -4.31
CA ASP A 724 33.71 23.79 -4.97
C ASP A 724 35.14 23.96 -4.43
N LEU A 725 35.57 25.20 -4.19
CA LEU A 725 36.97 25.53 -3.87
C LEU A 725 37.24 25.89 -2.39
N GLY A 726 36.19 26.13 -1.60
CA GLY A 726 36.32 26.64 -0.23
C GLY A 726 37.02 25.69 0.74
N ASP A 727 37.90 26.25 1.57
CA ASP A 727 38.78 25.54 2.52
C ASP A 727 39.75 24.52 1.87
N GLU A 728 39.93 24.59 0.54
CA GLU A 728 40.94 23.84 -0.20
C GLU A 728 41.88 24.72 -1.01
N SER A 729 41.33 25.45 -1.99
CA SER A 729 42.08 26.37 -2.85
C SER A 729 41.70 27.82 -2.63
N LEU A 730 40.49 28.05 -2.10
CA LEU A 730 39.97 29.35 -1.76
C LEU A 730 39.92 29.49 -0.23
N THR A 731 40.74 30.40 0.31
CA THR A 731 40.87 30.61 1.77
C THR A 731 39.71 31.43 2.34
N ARG A 732 39.53 31.40 3.67
CA ARG A 732 38.49 32.19 4.35
C ARG A 732 38.64 33.70 4.13
N ASP A 733 39.87 34.20 4.15
CA ASP A 733 40.17 35.61 3.87
C ASP A 733 39.82 35.99 2.44
N GLN A 734 40.08 35.10 1.48
CA GLN A 734 39.72 35.31 0.08
C GLN A 734 38.20 35.27 -0.13
N ILE A 735 37.48 34.40 0.58
CA ILE A 735 36.01 34.36 0.56
C ILE A 735 35.42 35.68 1.11
N ASN A 736 35.95 36.18 2.23
CA ASN A 736 35.56 37.50 2.76
C ASN A 736 35.85 38.61 1.74
N LEU A 737 37.00 38.57 1.08
CA LEU A 737 37.35 39.52 0.04
C LEU A 737 36.42 39.45 -1.18
N MET A 738 35.89 38.26 -1.54
CA MET A 738 34.86 38.14 -2.58
C MET A 738 33.57 38.87 -2.20
N ILE A 739 33.16 38.81 -0.94
CA ILE A 739 31.94 39.50 -0.45
C ILE A 739 32.11 41.01 -0.53
N ASP A 740 33.29 41.53 -0.20
CA ASP A 740 33.55 42.96 -0.10
C ASP A 740 34.02 43.61 -1.42
N ASN A 741 34.51 42.83 -2.39
CA ASN A 741 35.12 43.36 -3.61
C ASN A 741 34.64 42.63 -4.89
N LYS A 742 33.76 43.32 -5.62
CA LYS A 742 33.16 42.83 -6.87
C LYS A 742 34.18 42.40 -7.93
N ASN A 743 35.30 43.12 -8.10
CA ASN A 743 36.29 42.78 -9.13
C ASN A 743 37.09 41.53 -8.77
N PHE A 744 37.37 41.32 -7.48
CA PHE A 744 37.99 40.08 -7.01
C PHE A 744 37.01 38.91 -7.22
N CYS A 745 35.75 39.07 -6.80
CA CYS A 745 34.70 38.08 -6.97
C CYS A 745 34.53 37.63 -8.43
N VAL A 746 34.36 38.57 -9.36
CA VAL A 746 34.20 38.28 -10.80
C VAL A 746 35.46 37.62 -11.41
N SER A 747 36.64 37.94 -10.88
CA SER A 747 37.89 37.29 -11.32
C SER A 747 37.94 35.82 -10.88
N VAL A 748 37.54 35.52 -9.64
CA VAL A 748 37.45 34.16 -9.11
C VAL A 748 36.41 33.34 -9.90
N GLU A 749 35.22 33.90 -10.15
CA GLU A 749 34.18 33.29 -10.99
C GLU A 749 34.73 32.89 -12.36
N LYS A 750 35.45 33.82 -13.02
CA LYS A 750 35.99 33.58 -14.36
C LYS A 750 37.06 32.49 -14.39
N ILE A 751 37.96 32.48 -13.39
CA ILE A 751 38.98 31.43 -13.25
C ILE A 751 38.31 30.07 -13.03
N HIS A 752 37.34 30.01 -12.13
CA HIS A 752 36.61 28.77 -11.80
C HIS A 752 35.89 28.19 -13.02
N SER A 753 35.06 29.00 -13.70
CA SER A 753 34.34 28.57 -14.90
C SER A 753 35.28 28.09 -16.01
N ALA A 754 36.36 28.82 -16.27
CA ALA A 754 37.31 28.46 -17.32
C ALA A 754 38.03 27.12 -17.06
N VAL A 755 38.36 26.82 -15.81
CA VAL A 755 38.98 25.53 -15.45
C VAL A 755 37.97 24.40 -15.58
N ASN A 756 36.72 24.60 -15.16
CA ASN A 756 35.67 23.60 -15.31
C ASN A 756 35.39 23.28 -16.79
N ASP A 757 35.34 24.29 -17.66
CA ASP A 757 35.20 24.09 -19.11
C ASP A 757 36.33 23.23 -19.68
N ILE A 758 37.57 23.47 -19.23
CA ILE A 758 38.74 22.70 -19.65
C ILE A 758 38.65 21.25 -19.17
N VAL A 759 38.36 21.04 -17.89
CA VAL A 759 38.23 19.69 -17.31
C VAL A 759 37.15 18.88 -18.04
N LEU A 760 36.01 19.51 -18.34
CA LEU A 760 34.91 18.89 -19.10
C LEU A 760 35.30 18.57 -20.55
N SER A 761 36.00 19.48 -21.23
CA SER A 761 36.45 19.29 -22.62
C SER A 761 37.48 18.16 -22.79
N LEU A 762 38.15 17.78 -21.70
CA LEU A 762 39.17 16.73 -21.69
C LEU A 762 38.64 15.37 -21.22
N LYS A 763 37.35 15.23 -20.91
CA LYS A 763 36.75 14.01 -20.31
C LYS A 763 37.02 12.72 -21.09
N ASP A 764 37.15 12.80 -22.42
CA ASP A 764 37.33 11.64 -23.30
C ASP A 764 38.80 11.15 -23.34
N ASP A 765 39.74 11.94 -22.82
CA ASP A 765 41.14 11.56 -22.60
C ASP A 765 41.38 11.38 -21.11
N LYS A 766 41.24 10.14 -20.62
CA LYS A 766 41.32 9.80 -19.20
C LYS A 766 42.59 10.31 -18.51
N ASN A 767 43.73 10.28 -19.19
CA ASN A 767 45.00 10.72 -18.62
C ASN A 767 45.06 12.25 -18.50
N LYS A 768 44.62 12.99 -19.53
CA LYS A 768 44.56 14.45 -19.48
C LYS A 768 43.49 14.96 -18.54
N HIS A 769 42.33 14.31 -18.49
CA HIS A 769 41.27 14.66 -17.54
C HIS A 769 41.77 14.53 -16.10
N GLN A 770 42.42 13.40 -15.76
CA GLN A 770 43.00 13.20 -14.43
C GLN A 770 44.11 14.24 -14.12
N SER A 771 44.97 14.55 -15.09
CA SER A 771 45.98 15.60 -14.94
C SER A 771 45.34 16.98 -14.72
N ALA A 772 44.31 17.33 -15.50
CA ALA A 772 43.58 18.59 -15.40
C ALA A 772 42.95 18.77 -14.02
N VAL A 773 42.36 17.72 -13.46
CA VAL A 773 41.78 17.71 -12.11
C VAL A 773 42.88 17.91 -11.06
N ILE A 774 43.98 17.16 -11.12
CA ILE A 774 45.07 17.24 -10.12
C ILE A 774 45.75 18.61 -10.11
N HIS A 775 46.13 19.11 -11.29
CA HIS A 775 46.89 20.36 -11.40
C HIS A 775 46.02 21.62 -11.23
N SER A 776 44.69 21.49 -11.23
CA SER A 776 43.77 22.63 -11.07
C SER A 776 43.95 23.30 -9.71
N LYS A 777 44.22 22.51 -8.67
CA LYS A 777 44.44 22.99 -7.29
C LYS A 777 45.60 23.98 -7.19
N ASN A 778 46.72 23.68 -7.84
CA ASN A 778 47.87 24.58 -7.86
C ASN A 778 47.58 25.85 -8.66
N TYR A 779 46.91 25.70 -9.80
CA TYR A 779 46.51 26.83 -10.63
C TYR A 779 45.58 27.80 -9.90
N PHE A 780 44.57 27.28 -9.18
CA PHE A 780 43.68 28.08 -8.35
C PHE A 780 44.45 28.84 -7.26
N ASN A 781 45.32 28.13 -6.51
CA ASN A 781 46.13 28.74 -5.45
C ASN A 781 46.99 29.90 -5.96
N ASP A 782 47.74 29.67 -7.05
CA ASP A 782 48.62 30.68 -7.63
C ASP A 782 47.83 31.91 -8.10
N CYS A 783 46.69 31.71 -8.76
CA CYS A 783 45.86 32.79 -9.26
C CYS A 783 45.20 33.59 -8.12
N PHE A 784 44.62 32.91 -7.12
CA PHE A 784 43.90 33.56 -6.03
C PHE A 784 44.85 34.32 -5.10
N ASN A 785 46.05 33.80 -4.84
CA ASN A 785 47.08 34.51 -4.08
C ASN A 785 47.55 35.78 -4.82
N ALA A 786 47.77 35.69 -6.14
CA ALA A 786 48.15 36.86 -6.93
C ALA A 786 47.07 37.95 -6.90
N LEU A 787 45.80 37.55 -7.02
CA LEU A 787 44.66 38.45 -6.91
C LEU A 787 44.53 39.06 -5.52
N GLU A 788 44.70 38.26 -4.46
CA GLU A 788 44.58 38.71 -3.07
C GLU A 788 45.65 39.75 -2.74
N ILE A 789 46.92 39.49 -3.10
CA ILE A 789 48.03 40.42 -2.92
C ILE A 789 47.73 41.75 -3.63
N PHE A 790 47.24 41.67 -4.87
CA PHE A 790 46.90 42.87 -5.64
C PHE A 790 45.78 43.69 -4.98
N HIS A 791 44.74 43.03 -4.48
CA HIS A 791 43.57 43.69 -3.91
C HIS A 791 43.76 44.17 -2.46
N LYS A 792 44.68 43.58 -1.69
CA LYS A 792 45.07 44.04 -0.34
C LYS A 792 46.10 45.18 -0.35
N LYS A 793 46.78 45.47 -1.48
CA LYS A 793 47.75 46.58 -1.57
C LYS A 793 47.06 47.97 -1.47
N PRO A 794 47.57 48.91 -0.64
CA PRO A 794 46.95 50.24 -0.45
C PRO A 794 46.91 51.12 -1.70
N SER A 795 47.88 50.95 -2.62
CA SER A 795 47.95 51.69 -3.88
C SER A 795 48.01 50.73 -5.07
N LYS A 796 47.07 50.88 -6.02
CA LYS A 796 46.96 50.05 -7.23
C LYS A 796 47.71 50.70 -8.41
N ASN A 797 49.00 50.97 -8.21
CA ASN A 797 49.88 51.58 -9.21
C ASN A 797 50.19 50.64 -10.39
N SER A 798 50.82 51.14 -11.46
CA SER A 798 51.13 50.35 -12.67
C SER A 798 51.99 49.12 -12.38
N ASN A 799 52.89 49.20 -11.40
CA ASN A 799 53.76 48.08 -11.02
C ASN A 799 52.96 46.93 -10.41
N GLY A 800 51.99 47.21 -9.51
CA GLY A 800 51.12 46.18 -8.95
C GLY A 800 50.22 45.51 -10.00
N LYS A 801 49.80 46.25 -11.02
CA LYS A 801 49.03 45.71 -12.16
C LYS A 801 49.87 44.78 -13.04
N ASN A 802 51.11 45.15 -13.35
CA ASN A 802 52.03 44.31 -14.13
C ASN A 802 52.41 43.03 -13.38
N GLU A 803 52.67 43.14 -12.09
CA GLU A 803 52.99 42.01 -11.21
C GLU A 803 51.84 40.98 -11.17
N LEU A 804 50.58 41.44 -11.09
CA LEU A 804 49.41 40.57 -11.18
C LEU A 804 49.38 39.78 -12.51
N ILE A 805 49.60 40.45 -13.65
CA ILE A 805 49.56 39.80 -14.97
C ILE A 805 50.74 38.83 -15.16
N ILE A 806 51.92 39.13 -14.63
CA ILE A 806 53.06 38.21 -14.65
C ILE A 806 52.73 36.93 -13.89
N ASN A 807 52.20 37.06 -12.67
CA ASN A 807 51.87 35.91 -11.83
C ASN A 807 50.73 35.06 -12.43
N LEU A 808 49.70 35.68 -13.02
CA LEU A 808 48.63 34.96 -13.71
C LEU A 808 49.13 34.22 -14.97
N ASN A 809 50.05 34.81 -15.74
CA ASN A 809 50.67 34.13 -16.87
C ASN A 809 51.54 32.95 -16.42
N LEU A 810 52.28 33.09 -15.33
CA LEU A 810 53.09 32.02 -14.76
C LEU A 810 52.21 30.85 -14.30
N ALA A 811 51.11 31.13 -13.59
CA ALA A 811 50.14 30.11 -13.19
C ALA A 811 49.56 29.38 -14.41
N LYS A 812 49.15 30.14 -15.45
CA LYS A 812 48.66 29.59 -16.72
C LYS A 812 49.68 28.67 -17.38
N ASP A 813 50.94 29.11 -17.47
CA ASP A 813 51.99 28.37 -18.18
C ASP A 813 52.35 27.07 -17.45
N ASN A 814 52.37 27.10 -16.11
CA ASN A 814 52.54 25.91 -15.29
C ASN A 814 51.39 24.92 -15.52
N TYR A 815 50.13 25.36 -15.46
CA TYR A 815 48.97 24.51 -15.70
C TYR A 815 48.96 23.93 -17.13
N CYS A 816 49.24 24.75 -18.14
CA CYS A 816 49.34 24.30 -19.53
C CYS A 816 50.45 23.25 -19.73
N ARG A 817 51.61 23.44 -19.09
CA ARG A 817 52.73 22.50 -19.18
C ARG A 817 52.36 21.16 -18.58
N ASP A 818 51.73 21.17 -17.41
CA ASP A 818 51.49 19.96 -16.63
C ASP A 818 50.26 19.17 -17.16
N VAL A 819 49.25 19.86 -17.69
CA VAL A 819 48.02 19.24 -18.21
C VAL A 819 48.07 18.95 -19.71
N LEU A 820 48.58 19.89 -20.50
CA LEU A 820 48.51 19.82 -21.97
C LEU A 820 49.88 19.49 -22.59
N GLY A 821 50.99 19.73 -21.88
CA GLY A 821 52.34 19.43 -22.33
C GLY A 821 52.64 19.97 -23.73
N LYS A 822 53.06 19.08 -24.64
CA LYS A 822 53.30 19.37 -26.06
C LYS A 822 52.09 19.04 -26.96
N ASP A 823 50.96 18.64 -26.40
CA ASP A 823 49.77 18.28 -27.17
C ASP A 823 49.24 19.49 -27.96
N ARG A 824 48.91 19.23 -29.23
CA ARG A 824 48.40 20.18 -30.22
C ARG A 824 47.04 19.78 -30.77
N SER A 825 46.36 18.80 -30.16
CA SER A 825 44.96 18.49 -30.46
C SER A 825 44.08 19.74 -30.36
N ILE A 826 42.96 19.74 -31.10
CA ILE A 826 42.02 20.86 -31.13
C ILE A 826 41.55 21.21 -29.71
N SER A 827 41.22 20.22 -28.88
CA SER A 827 40.84 20.41 -27.47
C SER A 827 41.95 21.06 -26.64
N SER A 828 43.21 20.62 -26.78
CA SER A 828 44.36 21.24 -26.11
C SER A 828 44.66 22.66 -26.61
N GLN A 829 44.39 22.99 -27.87
CA GLN A 829 44.51 24.36 -28.38
C GLN A 829 43.42 25.25 -27.78
N VAL A 830 42.17 24.79 -27.75
CA VAL A 830 41.04 25.49 -27.14
C VAL A 830 41.30 25.76 -25.66
N ALA A 831 41.77 24.77 -24.89
CA ALA A 831 42.10 24.95 -23.47
C ALA A 831 43.15 26.04 -23.22
N ARG A 832 44.20 26.12 -24.06
CA ARG A 832 45.20 27.20 -23.98
C ARG A 832 44.59 28.58 -24.24
N TYR A 833 43.66 28.67 -25.19
CA TYR A 833 42.95 29.92 -25.48
C TYR A 833 42.03 30.33 -24.35
N VAL A 834 41.31 29.38 -23.74
CA VAL A 834 40.45 29.62 -22.57
C VAL A 834 41.26 30.23 -21.43
N LEU A 835 42.41 29.64 -21.07
CA LEU A 835 43.28 30.15 -20.00
C LEU A 835 43.90 31.51 -20.35
N LYS A 836 44.33 31.73 -21.60
CA LYS A 836 44.78 33.05 -22.06
C LYS A 836 43.66 34.08 -21.93
N GLY A 837 42.42 33.70 -22.24
CA GLY A 837 41.22 34.51 -22.06
C GLY A 837 40.99 34.94 -20.61
N VAL A 838 41.28 34.07 -19.63
CA VAL A 838 41.19 34.40 -18.19
C VAL A 838 42.15 35.53 -17.81
N VAL A 839 43.43 35.41 -18.18
CA VAL A 839 44.44 36.46 -17.88
C VAL A 839 44.03 37.80 -18.47
N ASN A 840 43.53 37.80 -19.71
CA ASN A 840 43.12 39.02 -20.41
C ASN A 840 41.83 39.63 -19.87
N PHE A 841 40.90 38.79 -19.41
CA PHE A 841 39.70 39.25 -18.74
C PHE A 841 40.05 39.99 -17.45
N ILE A 842 40.91 39.40 -16.62
CA ILE A 842 41.37 40.02 -15.37
C ILE A 842 42.19 41.29 -15.65
N ALA A 843 43.00 41.30 -16.71
CA ALA A 843 43.66 42.49 -17.20
C ALA A 843 42.65 43.59 -17.57
N GLY A 844 41.56 43.25 -18.27
CA GLY A 844 40.48 44.19 -18.59
C GLY A 844 39.80 44.78 -17.34
N LEU A 845 39.54 43.95 -16.33
CA LEU A 845 38.95 44.38 -15.05
C LEU A 845 39.85 45.29 -14.23
N THR A 846 41.17 45.16 -14.37
CA THR A 846 42.17 45.89 -13.55
C THR A 846 42.82 47.07 -14.29
N LEU A 847 42.87 47.03 -15.62
CA LEU A 847 43.47 48.03 -16.52
C LEU A 847 42.42 48.92 -17.22
N GLY A 848 41.17 48.48 -17.34
CA GLY A 848 40.05 49.26 -17.92
C GLY A 848 39.59 48.78 -19.31
N ALA A 849 38.39 49.22 -19.74
CA ALA A 849 37.70 48.75 -20.95
C ALA A 849 38.48 48.94 -22.26
N ALA A 850 39.31 49.99 -22.35
CA ALA A 850 40.16 50.25 -23.53
C ALA A 850 41.17 49.12 -23.80
N HIS A 851 41.64 48.46 -22.75
CA HIS A 851 42.62 47.37 -22.83
C HIS A 851 41.98 46.06 -23.30
N TYR A 852 40.74 45.80 -22.85
CA TYR A 852 39.95 44.64 -23.27
C TYR A 852 39.46 44.75 -24.73
N ILE A 853 39.05 45.94 -25.16
CA ILE A 853 38.66 46.23 -26.55
C ILE A 853 39.85 46.06 -27.50
N HIS A 854 41.04 46.53 -27.10
CA HIS A 854 42.27 46.31 -27.86
C HIS A 854 42.59 44.81 -28.02
N TYR A 855 42.54 44.04 -26.92
CA TYR A 855 42.75 42.58 -26.99
C TYR A 855 41.72 41.86 -27.88
N LYS A 856 40.43 42.20 -27.81
CA LYS A 856 39.39 41.57 -28.63
C LYS A 856 39.62 41.81 -30.13
N ALA A 857 40.24 42.93 -30.49
CA ALA A 857 40.61 43.26 -31.86
C ALA A 857 41.95 42.65 -32.31
N THR A 858 42.93 42.47 -31.39
CA THR A 858 44.33 42.15 -31.76
C THR A 858 44.89 40.83 -31.22
N GLY A 859 44.22 40.19 -30.25
CA GLY A 859 44.71 38.99 -29.57
C GLY A 859 45.90 39.21 -28.60
N HIS A 860 46.26 40.46 -28.30
CA HIS A 860 47.43 40.82 -27.47
C HIS A 860 47.04 41.48 -26.13
N ALA A 861 47.65 41.00 -25.05
CA ALA A 861 47.29 41.28 -23.65
C ALA A 861 47.77 42.64 -23.13
N LEU A 862 48.70 43.30 -23.83
CA LEU A 862 49.30 44.57 -23.45
C LEU A 862 49.50 45.39 -24.71
N PHE A 863 49.17 46.69 -24.64
CA PHE A 863 49.72 47.71 -25.53
C PHE A 863 51.24 47.60 -25.39
N PHE A 864 51.95 46.81 -26.22
CA PHE A 864 53.28 47.06 -26.77
C PHE A 864 53.71 45.88 -27.68
N ASP A 865 54.41 46.25 -28.75
CA ASP A 865 54.37 45.69 -30.12
C ASP A 865 55.35 44.52 -30.40
N LYS A 866 55.05 43.76 -31.49
CA LYS A 866 55.94 42.96 -32.38
C LYS A 866 56.81 41.81 -31.85
N THR A 867 56.46 40.57 -32.22
CA THR A 867 57.47 39.54 -32.58
C THR A 867 57.02 38.62 -33.74
N ASN A 868 57.99 38.14 -34.54
CA ASN A 868 57.88 37.30 -35.75
C ASN A 868 57.13 35.96 -35.62
N SER A 869 56.58 35.65 -34.44
CA SER A 869 55.72 34.48 -34.20
C SER A 869 54.26 34.74 -34.57
N GLN A 870 53.88 36.01 -34.82
CA GLN A 870 52.53 36.47 -35.14
C GLN A 870 52.07 36.07 -36.56
N ASP A 871 52.91 36.24 -37.58
CA ASP A 871 52.61 35.91 -38.98
C ASP A 871 52.33 34.41 -39.22
N LYS A 872 52.93 33.54 -38.40
CA LYS A 872 52.72 32.09 -38.51
C LYS A 872 51.42 31.63 -37.85
N LEU A 873 50.92 32.35 -36.84
CA LEU A 873 49.68 32.03 -36.15
C LEU A 873 48.45 32.58 -36.88
N GLU A 874 48.56 33.77 -37.49
CA GLU A 874 47.51 34.35 -38.35
C GLU A 874 47.23 33.48 -39.58
N LYS A 875 48.27 32.95 -40.22
CA LYS A 875 48.13 32.00 -41.34
C LYS A 875 47.50 30.66 -40.93
N LEU A 876 47.72 30.21 -39.70
CA LEU A 876 47.12 28.96 -39.19
C LEU A 876 45.64 29.17 -38.84
N HIS A 877 45.30 30.33 -38.23
CA HIS A 877 43.93 30.65 -37.82
C HIS A 877 43.01 30.95 -39.01
N HIS A 878 43.52 31.63 -40.05
CA HIS A 878 42.78 31.81 -41.31
C HIS A 878 42.50 30.48 -42.02
N LYS A 879 43.43 29.52 -41.93
CA LYS A 879 43.28 28.19 -42.53
C LYS A 879 42.25 27.34 -41.80
N MET A 880 42.27 27.35 -40.46
CA MET A 880 41.27 26.63 -39.65
C MET A 880 39.87 27.24 -39.72
N SER A 881 39.75 28.57 -39.90
CA SER A 881 38.44 29.24 -39.99
C SER A 881 37.74 29.03 -41.34
N HIS A 882 38.47 28.72 -42.40
CA HIS A 882 37.88 28.30 -43.68
C HIS A 882 37.48 26.83 -43.69
N GLU A 883 38.25 25.94 -43.04
CA GLU A 883 37.91 24.52 -42.94
C GLU A 883 36.70 24.24 -41.99
N ILE A 884 36.33 25.19 -41.11
CA ILE A 884 35.19 25.05 -40.18
C ILE A 884 33.87 25.60 -40.76
N ASN A 885 33.91 26.45 -41.79
CA ASN A 885 32.70 27.08 -42.36
C ASN A 885 32.13 26.36 -43.60
N ASP A 886 32.82 25.36 -44.16
CA ASP A 886 32.35 24.65 -45.36
C ASP A 886 31.64 23.31 -45.08
N ASP A 887 31.42 22.94 -43.81
CA ASP A 887 30.83 21.63 -43.46
C ASP A 887 29.45 21.68 -42.80
N ASN A 888 28.68 22.77 -42.97
CA ASN A 888 27.23 22.77 -42.71
C ASN A 888 26.47 23.91 -43.43
N SER A 889 26.37 23.82 -44.77
CA SER A 889 25.17 24.29 -45.46
C SER A 889 24.72 23.24 -46.48
N GLU A 890 23.74 22.43 -46.07
CA GLU A 890 23.08 21.45 -46.92
C GLU A 890 22.28 22.12 -48.06
N ASN A 891 22.34 21.48 -49.23
CA ASN A 891 21.25 21.28 -50.19
C ASN A 891 20.20 22.41 -50.37
N VAL A 892 20.35 23.19 -51.44
CA VAL A 892 19.22 23.53 -52.31
C VAL A 892 19.67 23.43 -53.78
N LYS A 893 19.18 22.41 -54.50
CA LYS A 893 19.11 22.45 -55.98
C LYS A 893 17.98 23.42 -56.39
N PRO A 894 18.11 24.09 -57.54
CA PRO A 894 17.44 23.55 -58.72
C PRO A 894 18.29 23.54 -60.01
N ASN A 895 17.89 22.62 -60.88
CA ASN A 895 18.36 22.29 -62.23
C ASN A 895 18.77 23.47 -63.13
N ASN A 896 19.80 23.27 -63.96
CA ASN A 896 19.62 23.08 -65.43
C ASN A 896 20.93 22.78 -66.20
N ILE A 897 20.92 21.62 -66.88
CA ILE A 897 21.20 21.36 -68.31
C ILE A 897 22.64 21.49 -68.90
N SER A 898 23.00 20.41 -69.61
CA SER A 898 24.03 20.19 -70.66
C SER A 898 25.49 20.19 -70.22
N LEU A 899 26.33 19.22 -70.60
CA LEU A 899 26.30 18.17 -71.63
C LEU A 899 27.13 16.98 -71.11
#